data_AF-A0A6L3EPW9-F1
#
_entry.id   AF-A0A6L3EPW9-F1
#
_cell.length_a   1.000
_cell.length_b   1.000
_cell.length_c   1.000
_cell.angle_alpha   90.00
_cell.angle_beta   90.00
_cell.angle_gamma   90.00
#
_symmetry.space_group_name_H-M   'P 1'
#
loop_
_entity.id
_entity.type
_entity.pdbx_description
1 polymer ?
#
loop_
_entity_poly.entity_id
_entity_poly.type
_entity_poly.pdbx_seq_one_letter_code
_entity_poly.pdbx_strand_id
1 'polypeptide(L)'
;MIVCFNSPWRRLGKNHTETYGNVEYVFNRFHPDAVAVVDVKWPRTPLSEKFPPERRVWVHIEPIALTDYFQGFEQYYAGGIVSWHTGLEQLPQTRQYRHGGRGGKTRDTDAGKIFGFGGHVSAKNNPALAGYRLRHQILTRHDEITIPSMVFNYRGKWGDVGHDYPRDNTDEVMDYMFHLVIENCRERHYFTEKIIRAFANFCVPLYCGDPCIAEEFDTGGIILINEENWLQTINALTPADYYERMESVRRNYFRSMPYWTKMDRIAGLVNSTPALRKPIGDGGIYRAARAAATPGCRLEESPRGYEIVDSETHRRVAACNGSAAAVFALCDGSRTIDEVIDEIGETVDAKNASSLASDVTAAAMDLIGLGALCLVPNPDTPELSPAPVENYRIEQSGRGFVLTNGRERTPLNAPAALIWTLCDGRRNLSGIVERICEELGEKDRKRVAKDVCQTVMRFSDRGQVSMHATDRTGTIRAGRADVAGPAVRPRILFLLTRFPQLSETYIKTEIAALRDDYDIAVVAFEDSNLRYRNHHPYRVARVRGNTMQDDISDAHGALAAAIEEFRPDILHTHYLNNVPIVAQMAERFDTAFTVRAHSYDVMAREFRTAVGDGKPRPGAFLGRVSHLLNDDRCLGALTFPYTLPAFATAGVHDDKVIPCYPVVDFSAFYDRSPNDEGFLNVEPCLPKKAVTDFIDLARLMPGSRFSLYGMGHQIDSVKAYNRDAGSPVTIEDTVEPEHMPAVYKQHDWLIYTASFNNGNVGWPLAVFEAQAAGLGVCIANLHPHVADQLGGGGFVYDAIGEVPAIVSQPYPDEMREAGFENAKKADIHRHKHLLTDLWQSVLQDR
;
A
#
# COMPACT_ATOMS: atom_id res chain seq x y z
N MET A 1 -13.51 0.01 15.79
CA MET A 1 -13.96 1.24 16.50
C MET A 1 -15.23 1.70 15.81
N ILE A 2 -16.40 1.58 16.44
CA ILE A 2 -17.69 1.77 15.75
C ILE A 2 -18.15 3.23 15.84
N VAL A 3 -17.87 3.98 14.79
CA VAL A 3 -18.20 5.41 14.62
C VAL A 3 -19.63 5.55 14.06
N CYS A 4 -20.54 6.23 14.77
CA CYS A 4 -21.90 6.50 14.27
C CYS A 4 -22.12 7.97 13.91
N PHE A 5 -22.46 8.25 12.65
CA PHE A 5 -22.75 9.60 12.13
C PHE A 5 -24.22 9.98 12.23
N ASN A 6 -24.50 11.25 12.52
CA ASN A 6 -25.82 11.85 12.36
C ASN A 6 -25.90 12.79 11.12
N SER A 7 -26.05 12.18 9.93
CA SER A 7 -26.55 12.69 8.62
C SER A 7 -25.76 13.76 7.80
N PRO A 8 -25.55 13.53 6.47
CA PRO A 8 -26.55 13.83 5.40
C PRO A 8 -27.16 12.60 4.70
N TRP A 9 -26.71 11.40 5.06
CA TRP A 9 -26.96 10.15 4.32
C TRP A 9 -28.33 9.51 4.56
N ARG A 10 -29.41 10.29 4.56
CA ARG A 10 -30.80 9.79 4.70
C ARG A 10 -31.21 8.72 3.67
N ARG A 11 -30.36 8.45 2.67
CA ARG A 11 -30.54 7.40 1.64
C ARG A 11 -29.88 6.06 1.98
N LEU A 12 -29.00 5.98 2.98
CA LEU A 12 -28.46 4.71 3.46
C LEU A 12 -29.47 4.12 4.46
N GLY A 13 -29.89 2.87 4.23
CA GLY A 13 -30.87 2.20 5.08
C GLY A 13 -30.42 2.08 6.54
N LYS A 14 -31.33 1.74 7.45
CA LYS A 14 -31.10 1.61 8.90
C LYS A 14 -30.02 0.58 9.32
N ASN A 15 -29.36 -0.10 8.39
CA ASN A 15 -28.46 -1.24 8.60
C ASN A 15 -27.21 -1.17 7.69
N HIS A 16 -26.61 0.00 7.52
CA HIS A 16 -25.41 0.14 6.70
C HIS A 16 -24.15 -0.01 7.57
N THR A 17 -23.32 -1.00 7.24
CA THR A 17 -21.99 -1.21 7.82
C THR A 17 -20.97 -1.02 6.69
N GLU A 18 -19.97 -0.18 6.92
CA GLU A 18 -18.85 0.01 5.99
C GLU A 18 -17.53 -0.15 6.75
N THR A 19 -16.49 -0.56 6.07
CA THR A 19 -15.15 -0.66 6.63
C THR A 19 -14.28 0.36 5.92
N TYR A 20 -13.62 1.24 6.68
CA TYR A 20 -12.61 2.17 6.16
C TYR A 20 -11.34 2.00 7.00
N GLY A 21 -10.26 1.48 6.43
CA GLY A 21 -9.14 1.03 7.26
C GLY A 21 -9.46 -0.30 7.96
N ASN A 22 -8.73 -0.61 9.04
CA ASN A 22 -9.07 -1.65 10.00
C ASN A 22 -10.27 -1.28 10.91
N VAL A 23 -11.10 -0.32 10.50
CA VAL A 23 -12.17 0.26 11.31
C VAL A 23 -13.51 -0.02 10.67
N GLU A 24 -14.36 -0.75 11.39
CA GLU A 24 -15.77 -0.96 11.03
C GLU A 24 -16.64 0.20 11.51
N TYR A 25 -17.38 0.81 10.59
CA TYR A 25 -18.33 1.91 10.80
C TYR A 25 -19.74 1.34 10.72
N VAL A 26 -20.58 1.71 11.69
CA VAL A 26 -21.98 1.31 11.69
C VAL A 26 -22.82 2.57 11.76
N PHE A 27 -23.62 2.80 10.73
CA PHE A 27 -24.44 3.99 10.62
C PHE A 27 -25.76 3.82 11.39
N ASN A 28 -26.03 4.74 12.30
CA ASN A 28 -27.33 4.91 12.98
C ASN A 28 -27.79 3.67 13.80
N ARG A 29 -26.86 2.97 14.47
CA ARG A 29 -27.13 1.81 15.34
C ARG A 29 -26.20 1.80 16.56
N PHE A 30 -26.74 1.47 17.74
CA PHE A 30 -25.95 1.23 18.95
C PHE A 30 -25.38 -0.20 18.92
N HIS A 31 -24.07 -0.33 19.13
CA HIS A 31 -23.38 -1.62 19.26
C HIS A 31 -22.72 -1.71 20.65
N PRO A 32 -22.97 -2.76 21.44
CA PRO A 32 -22.47 -2.86 22.82
C PRO A 32 -20.94 -2.85 22.93
N ASP A 33 -20.24 -3.36 21.91
CA ASP A 33 -18.76 -3.39 21.86
C ASP A 33 -18.12 -2.14 21.22
N ALA A 34 -18.87 -1.06 21.02
CA ALA A 34 -18.38 0.16 20.38
C ALA A 34 -17.34 0.90 21.26
N VAL A 35 -16.20 1.24 20.63
CA VAL A 35 -15.05 1.89 21.29
C VAL A 35 -15.27 3.41 21.47
N ALA A 36 -15.93 4.08 20.52
CA ALA A 36 -16.19 5.52 20.56
C ALA A 36 -17.40 5.90 19.68
N VAL A 37 -18.04 7.03 19.95
CA VAL A 37 -19.14 7.61 19.14
C VAL A 37 -18.73 8.98 18.60
N VAL A 38 -19.09 9.31 17.36
CA VAL A 38 -18.64 10.54 16.68
C VAL A 38 -19.82 11.34 16.12
N ASP A 39 -20.12 12.46 16.74
CA ASP A 39 -21.17 13.37 16.26
C ASP A 39 -20.60 14.34 15.22
N VAL A 40 -21.16 14.43 14.01
CA VAL A 40 -20.55 15.20 12.90
C VAL A 40 -21.35 16.43 12.47
N LYS A 41 -22.47 16.73 13.12
CA LYS A 41 -23.34 17.85 12.73
C LYS A 41 -24.02 18.51 13.91
N TRP A 42 -24.59 17.68 14.78
CA TRP A 42 -25.30 18.10 15.97
C TRP A 42 -24.58 17.55 17.18
N PRO A 43 -24.14 18.39 18.13
CA PRO A 43 -23.63 17.88 19.38
C PRO A 43 -24.76 17.20 20.18
N ARG A 44 -24.38 16.29 21.07
CA ARG A 44 -25.21 15.59 22.06
C ARG A 44 -26.42 14.90 21.44
N THR A 45 -26.17 13.90 20.61
CA THR A 45 -27.25 13.09 20.04
C THR A 45 -27.80 12.08 21.06
N PRO A 46 -29.07 11.62 20.95
CA PRO A 46 -29.60 10.57 21.82
C PRO A 46 -28.79 9.27 21.80
N LEU A 47 -27.99 9.05 20.75
CA LEU A 47 -27.07 7.93 20.67
C LEU A 47 -25.80 8.18 21.46
N SER A 48 -25.18 9.37 21.33
CA SER A 48 -23.96 9.69 22.06
C SER A 48 -24.18 9.66 23.58
N GLU A 49 -25.40 9.93 24.05
CA GLU A 49 -25.76 9.86 25.47
C GLU A 49 -25.62 8.46 26.06
N LYS A 50 -25.62 7.41 25.24
CA LYS A 50 -25.44 6.02 25.68
C LYS A 50 -23.97 5.64 25.92
N PHE A 51 -23.03 6.50 25.56
CA PHE A 51 -21.59 6.30 25.75
C PHE A 51 -21.08 7.20 26.87
N PRO A 52 -20.00 6.85 27.59
CA PRO A 52 -19.37 7.75 28.55
C PRO A 52 -18.61 8.90 27.82
N PRO A 53 -18.48 10.12 28.40
CA PRO A 53 -17.90 11.29 27.72
C PRO A 53 -16.52 11.08 27.09
N GLU A 54 -15.69 10.24 27.70
CA GLU A 54 -14.33 9.89 27.27
C GLU A 54 -14.32 9.10 25.96
N ARG A 55 -15.46 8.49 25.60
CA ARG A 55 -15.68 7.75 24.35
C ARG A 55 -16.44 8.58 23.31
N ARG A 56 -16.69 9.86 23.55
CA ARG A 56 -17.45 10.72 22.62
C ARG A 56 -16.51 11.69 21.92
N VAL A 57 -16.63 11.78 20.61
CA VAL A 57 -15.95 12.77 19.77
C VAL A 57 -16.98 13.61 19.05
N TRP A 58 -16.69 14.90 18.89
CA TRP A 58 -17.50 15.78 18.06
C TRP A 58 -16.68 16.36 16.91
N VAL A 59 -17.21 16.27 15.69
CA VAL A 59 -16.66 16.89 14.49
C VAL A 59 -17.54 18.08 14.11
N HIS A 60 -16.97 19.26 14.28
CA HIS A 60 -17.56 20.53 13.96
C HIS A 60 -17.42 20.84 12.46
N ILE A 61 -18.56 21.05 11.78
CA ILE A 61 -18.60 21.23 10.32
C ILE A 61 -19.46 22.42 9.84
N GLU A 62 -20.26 22.98 10.73
CA GLU A 62 -21.23 24.04 10.42
C GLU A 62 -20.65 25.39 10.87
N PRO A 63 -20.86 26.51 10.15
CA PRO A 63 -20.48 27.84 10.66
C PRO A 63 -21.05 28.11 12.05
N ILE A 64 -20.29 28.76 12.93
CA ILE A 64 -20.75 29.11 14.30
C ILE A 64 -22.05 29.92 14.27
N ALA A 65 -22.20 30.80 13.29
CA ALA A 65 -23.42 31.61 13.11
C ALA A 65 -24.69 30.77 12.87
N LEU A 66 -24.57 29.46 12.60
CA LEU A 66 -25.69 28.53 12.43
C LEU A 66 -25.89 27.60 13.61
N THR A 67 -25.00 27.63 14.59
CA THR A 67 -24.92 26.63 15.63
C THR A 67 -24.75 27.32 16.98
N ASP A 68 -25.85 27.33 17.73
CA ASP A 68 -25.90 27.82 19.10
C ASP A 68 -25.23 26.75 19.99
N TYR A 69 -23.89 26.75 20.04
CA TYR A 69 -23.13 25.85 20.88
C TYR A 69 -23.27 26.29 22.34
N PHE A 70 -24.31 25.75 23.00
CA PHE A 70 -24.55 25.91 24.43
C PHE A 70 -23.24 25.80 25.23
N GLN A 71 -23.00 26.73 26.15
CA GLN A 71 -21.91 26.61 27.13
C GLN A 71 -22.00 25.24 27.84
N GLY A 72 -20.88 24.53 27.97
CA GLY A 72 -20.82 23.24 28.67
C GLY A 72 -20.75 22.00 27.78
N PHE A 73 -20.76 22.13 26.45
CA PHE A 73 -20.62 20.97 25.55
C PHE A 73 -19.22 20.35 25.60
N GLU A 74 -18.20 21.13 25.97
CA GLU A 74 -16.81 20.68 26.09
C GLU A 74 -16.64 19.53 27.09
N GLN A 75 -17.48 19.52 28.14
CA GLN A 75 -17.54 18.49 29.18
C GLN A 75 -18.16 17.19 28.67
N TYR A 76 -19.00 17.28 27.63
CA TYR A 76 -19.69 16.15 27.05
C TYR A 76 -18.79 15.33 26.12
N TYR A 77 -17.73 15.93 25.57
CA TYR A 77 -16.82 15.35 24.58
C TYR A 77 -15.38 15.25 25.09
N ALA A 78 -15.19 14.66 26.28
CA ALA A 78 -13.86 14.41 26.84
C ALA A 78 -12.98 13.53 25.92
N GLY A 79 -13.60 12.70 25.06
CA GLY A 79 -12.92 11.91 24.05
C GLY A 79 -12.32 12.72 22.89
N GLY A 80 -12.76 13.96 22.64
CA GLY A 80 -12.13 14.85 21.66
C GLY A 80 -13.10 15.76 20.91
N ILE A 81 -12.61 16.92 20.49
CA ILE A 81 -13.32 17.85 19.61
C ILE A 81 -12.48 18.03 18.34
N VAL A 82 -13.11 18.01 17.18
CA VAL A 82 -12.45 18.09 15.88
C VAL A 82 -13.07 19.26 15.13
N SER A 83 -12.33 20.33 14.89
CA SER A 83 -12.90 21.60 14.44
C SER A 83 -11.94 22.39 13.55
N TRP A 84 -12.48 23.11 12.57
CA TRP A 84 -11.74 24.13 11.79
C TRP A 84 -11.69 25.47 12.54
N HIS A 85 -12.61 25.70 13.49
CA HIS A 85 -12.72 26.97 14.20
C HIS A 85 -11.63 27.13 15.27
N THR A 86 -10.80 28.16 15.10
CA THR A 86 -9.62 28.42 15.93
C THR A 86 -9.97 28.74 17.39
N GLY A 87 -11.14 29.34 17.65
CA GLY A 87 -11.57 29.62 19.03
C GLY A 87 -11.77 28.37 19.88
N LEU A 88 -11.97 27.19 19.27
CA LEU A 88 -12.07 25.92 20.01
C LEU A 88 -10.70 25.31 20.30
N GLU A 89 -9.61 25.78 19.69
CA GLU A 89 -8.24 25.29 19.95
C GLU A 89 -7.78 25.56 21.38
N GLN A 90 -8.42 26.53 22.07
CA GLN A 90 -8.16 26.81 23.47
C GLN A 90 -8.54 25.63 24.39
N LEU A 91 -9.40 24.72 23.91
CA LEU A 91 -9.74 23.50 24.61
C LEU A 91 -8.67 22.43 24.33
N PRO A 92 -8.05 21.82 25.35
CA PRO A 92 -6.93 20.87 25.17
C PRO A 92 -7.31 19.60 24.38
N GLN A 93 -8.59 19.23 24.40
CA GLN A 93 -9.16 18.12 23.67
C GLN A 93 -9.51 18.44 22.20
N THR A 94 -9.34 19.70 21.76
CA THR A 94 -9.62 20.10 20.37
C THR A 94 -8.46 19.76 19.44
N ARG A 95 -8.79 19.34 18.22
CA ARG A 95 -7.87 19.10 17.12
C ARG A 95 -8.35 19.85 15.88
N GLN A 96 -7.40 20.51 15.21
CA GLN A 96 -7.63 21.23 13.97
C GLN A 96 -8.06 20.26 12.86
N TYR A 97 -9.16 20.59 12.18
CA TYR A 97 -9.71 19.80 11.09
C TYR A 97 -10.33 20.67 10.01
N ARG A 98 -9.72 20.65 8.83
CA ARG A 98 -10.23 21.32 7.63
C ARG A 98 -11.25 20.43 6.93
N HIS A 99 -12.47 20.94 6.72
CA HIS A 99 -13.64 20.13 6.37
C HIS A 99 -13.45 19.28 5.12
N GLY A 100 -13.16 19.93 3.98
CA GLY A 100 -12.91 19.28 2.69
C GLY A 100 -14.00 18.32 2.21
N GLY A 101 -13.70 17.62 1.11
CA GLY A 101 -14.52 16.54 0.52
C GLY A 101 -14.56 16.64 -1.00
N ARG A 102 -14.38 15.54 -1.75
CA ARG A 102 -14.39 15.60 -3.22
C ARG A 102 -15.78 15.87 -3.80
N GLY A 103 -16.75 15.00 -3.47
CA GLY A 103 -18.13 15.05 -3.99
C GLY A 103 -18.23 14.86 -5.52
N GLY A 104 -18.98 13.86 -5.99
CA GLY A 104 -19.18 13.63 -7.43
C GLY A 104 -17.97 13.02 -8.16
N LYS A 105 -18.06 12.93 -9.49
CA LYS A 105 -17.03 12.33 -10.36
C LYS A 105 -15.83 13.26 -10.58
N THR A 106 -14.68 12.67 -10.89
CA THR A 106 -13.45 13.36 -11.31
C THR A 106 -13.32 13.33 -12.82
N ARG A 107 -12.60 14.31 -13.36
CA ARG A 107 -12.10 14.27 -14.73
C ARG A 107 -10.60 14.02 -14.68
N ASP A 108 -10.12 13.16 -15.56
CA ASP A 108 -8.68 12.83 -15.64
C ASP A 108 -7.88 13.89 -16.42
N THR A 109 -8.55 14.87 -17.04
CA THR A 109 -7.93 15.94 -17.84
C THR A 109 -8.75 17.24 -17.80
N ASP A 110 -8.10 18.34 -18.19
CA ASP A 110 -8.68 19.65 -18.49
C ASP A 110 -9.31 19.76 -19.90
N ALA A 111 -9.37 18.64 -20.65
CA ALA A 111 -9.88 18.61 -22.01
C ALA A 111 -11.41 18.74 -22.08
N GLY A 112 -11.91 19.40 -23.13
CA GLY A 112 -13.36 19.50 -23.40
C GLY A 112 -14.12 20.48 -22.51
N LYS A 113 -13.44 21.52 -21.98
CA LYS A 113 -14.06 22.55 -21.15
C LYS A 113 -14.78 23.61 -21.98
N ILE A 114 -15.97 23.99 -21.52
CA ILE A 114 -16.83 24.99 -22.13
C ILE A 114 -16.54 26.35 -21.50
N PHE A 115 -16.38 27.39 -22.33
CA PHE A 115 -16.23 28.75 -21.82
C PHE A 115 -17.52 29.21 -21.11
N GLY A 116 -17.36 29.78 -19.92
CA GLY A 116 -18.44 30.13 -19.01
C GLY A 116 -18.16 29.62 -17.59
N PHE A 117 -19.13 29.74 -16.69
CA PHE A 117 -19.02 29.19 -15.34
C PHE A 117 -20.16 28.26 -14.96
N GLY A 118 -19.81 27.15 -14.30
CA GLY A 118 -20.78 26.32 -13.59
C GLY A 118 -20.82 26.67 -12.11
N GLY A 119 -21.84 26.26 -11.36
CA GLY A 119 -21.87 26.50 -9.92
C GLY A 119 -22.82 25.61 -9.15
N HIS A 120 -22.43 25.21 -7.93
CA HIS A 120 -23.32 24.55 -6.98
C HIS A 120 -23.60 25.45 -5.78
N VAL A 121 -24.85 25.90 -5.64
CA VAL A 121 -25.23 26.80 -4.55
C VAL A 121 -25.80 26.04 -3.36
N SER A 122 -25.29 26.33 -2.16
CA SER A 122 -25.81 25.76 -0.90
C SER A 122 -27.23 26.26 -0.62
N ALA A 123 -28.15 25.39 -0.18
CA ALA A 123 -29.49 25.86 0.23
C ALA A 123 -29.57 26.38 1.68
N LYS A 124 -28.42 26.67 2.31
CA LYS A 124 -28.41 27.41 3.58
C LYS A 124 -28.81 28.86 3.31
N ASN A 125 -29.90 29.27 3.96
CA ASN A 125 -30.63 30.50 3.66
C ASN A 125 -30.64 31.54 4.80
N ASN A 126 -29.60 31.57 5.64
CA ASN A 126 -29.51 32.50 6.77
C ASN A 126 -28.87 33.84 6.33
N PRO A 127 -29.57 34.99 6.44
CA PRO A 127 -29.05 36.33 6.08
C PRO A 127 -27.77 36.77 6.82
N ALA A 128 -27.51 36.22 8.01
CA ALA A 128 -26.29 36.49 8.76
C ALA A 128 -25.03 35.97 8.05
N LEU A 129 -25.17 34.97 7.18
CA LEU A 129 -24.07 34.37 6.45
C LEU A 129 -23.68 35.20 5.23
N ALA A 130 -22.41 35.63 5.16
CA ALA A 130 -21.86 36.34 4.00
C ALA A 130 -22.03 35.54 2.69
N GLY A 131 -21.86 34.22 2.76
CA GLY A 131 -22.09 33.34 1.61
C GLY A 131 -23.53 33.33 1.10
N TYR A 132 -24.50 33.47 2.01
CA TYR A 132 -25.91 33.58 1.60
C TYR A 132 -26.17 34.88 0.86
N ARG A 133 -25.70 36.02 1.38
CA ARG A 133 -25.91 37.32 0.73
C ARG A 133 -25.31 37.37 -0.67
N LEU A 134 -24.08 36.88 -0.85
CA LEU A 134 -23.44 36.83 -2.16
C LEU A 134 -24.20 35.91 -3.13
N ARG A 135 -24.57 34.70 -2.71
CA ARG A 135 -25.39 33.80 -3.54
C ARG A 135 -26.72 34.46 -3.91
N HIS A 136 -27.38 35.11 -2.96
CA HIS A 136 -28.64 35.81 -3.22
C HIS A 136 -28.45 36.89 -4.30
N GLN A 137 -27.43 37.75 -4.19
CA GLN A 137 -27.14 38.77 -5.20
C GLN A 137 -26.90 38.18 -6.58
N ILE A 138 -26.06 37.14 -6.69
CA ILE A 138 -25.74 36.48 -7.96
C ILE A 138 -26.98 35.86 -8.59
N LEU A 139 -27.83 35.21 -7.78
CA LEU A 139 -29.01 34.53 -8.28
C LEU A 139 -30.14 35.50 -8.65
N THR A 140 -30.32 36.62 -7.93
CA THR A 140 -31.34 37.63 -8.28
C THR A 140 -30.93 38.53 -9.43
N ARG A 141 -29.63 38.67 -9.67
CA ARG A 141 -29.04 39.51 -10.73
C ARG A 141 -28.38 38.65 -11.80
N HIS A 142 -28.82 37.40 -11.94
CA HIS A 142 -28.25 36.44 -12.88
C HIS A 142 -28.39 36.91 -14.34
N ASP A 143 -29.45 37.65 -14.66
CA ASP A 143 -29.69 38.24 -15.99
C ASP A 143 -28.67 39.33 -16.37
N GLU A 144 -27.90 39.86 -15.42
CA GLU A 144 -26.82 40.83 -15.68
C GLU A 144 -25.50 40.16 -16.07
N ILE A 145 -25.44 38.82 -16.04
CA ILE A 145 -24.26 38.03 -16.42
C ILE A 145 -24.24 37.84 -17.93
N THR A 146 -23.09 38.16 -18.54
CA THR A 146 -22.91 38.22 -20.00
C THR A 146 -22.23 36.99 -20.61
N ILE A 147 -21.64 36.12 -19.78
CA ILE A 147 -20.99 34.88 -20.22
C ILE A 147 -21.88 33.66 -19.96
N PRO A 148 -21.72 32.55 -20.70
CA PRO A 148 -22.50 31.33 -20.46
C PRO A 148 -22.38 30.85 -19.01
N SER A 149 -23.50 30.46 -18.41
CA SER A 149 -23.51 29.99 -17.03
C SER A 149 -24.52 28.87 -16.79
N MET A 150 -24.20 28.00 -15.83
CA MET A 150 -25.15 27.04 -15.28
C MET A 150 -25.00 26.95 -13.77
N VAL A 151 -26.08 27.29 -13.05
CA VAL A 151 -26.12 27.15 -11.59
C VAL A 151 -27.10 26.05 -11.19
N PHE A 152 -26.67 25.18 -10.28
CA PHE A 152 -27.44 24.05 -9.80
C PHE A 152 -27.83 24.20 -8.31
N ASN A 153 -29.06 23.80 -7.98
CA ASN A 153 -29.56 23.64 -6.61
C ASN A 153 -30.43 22.39 -6.49
N TYR A 154 -30.12 21.55 -5.50
CA TYR A 154 -30.83 20.29 -5.18
C TYR A 154 -32.33 20.44 -4.85
N ARG A 155 -32.82 21.65 -4.56
CA ARG A 155 -34.25 21.91 -4.32
C ARG A 155 -35.01 22.39 -5.57
N GLY A 156 -34.34 22.62 -6.70
CA GLY A 156 -34.93 23.19 -7.92
C GLY A 156 -35.34 24.66 -7.83
N LYS A 157 -35.57 25.18 -6.61
CA LYS A 157 -35.79 26.59 -6.28
C LYS A 157 -34.93 27.00 -5.08
N TRP A 158 -34.39 28.22 -5.08
CA TRP A 158 -33.56 28.73 -3.98
C TRP A 158 -34.21 29.94 -3.30
N GLY A 159 -34.75 29.72 -2.10
CA GLY A 159 -35.42 30.79 -1.34
C GLY A 159 -36.60 31.40 -2.11
N ASP A 160 -36.69 32.73 -2.07
CA ASP A 160 -37.71 33.53 -2.76
C ASP A 160 -37.30 33.93 -4.20
N VAL A 161 -36.15 33.45 -4.68
CA VAL A 161 -35.66 33.75 -6.02
C VAL A 161 -36.46 32.92 -7.03
N GLY A 162 -37.31 33.57 -7.81
CA GLY A 162 -38.28 32.97 -8.74
C GLY A 162 -37.69 32.26 -9.97
N HIS A 163 -36.42 31.87 -9.94
CA HIS A 163 -35.70 31.23 -11.03
C HIS A 163 -35.74 29.71 -10.86
N ASP A 164 -36.22 28.97 -11.86
CA ASP A 164 -36.16 27.50 -11.88
C ASP A 164 -34.75 27.06 -12.33
N TYR A 165 -34.13 26.16 -11.57
CA TYR A 165 -32.82 25.59 -11.88
C TYR A 165 -32.95 24.13 -12.32
N PRO A 166 -32.03 23.62 -13.17
CA PRO A 166 -32.02 22.21 -13.58
C PRO A 166 -31.97 21.29 -12.34
N ARG A 167 -32.83 20.27 -12.29
CA ARG A 167 -32.90 19.33 -11.16
C ARG A 167 -32.01 18.10 -11.34
N ASP A 168 -31.61 17.81 -12.57
CA ASP A 168 -30.94 16.57 -12.93
C ASP A 168 -29.53 16.84 -13.45
N ASN A 169 -28.58 16.04 -12.94
CA ASN A 169 -27.15 16.00 -13.28
C ASN A 169 -26.23 17.09 -12.69
N THR A 170 -25.72 16.84 -11.47
CA THR A 170 -24.78 17.72 -10.77
C THR A 170 -23.39 17.82 -11.39
N ASP A 171 -23.05 16.98 -12.37
CA ASP A 171 -21.71 16.91 -12.93
C ASP A 171 -21.51 17.83 -14.14
N GLU A 172 -22.58 18.24 -14.83
CA GLU A 172 -22.49 19.11 -16.03
C GLU A 172 -21.99 20.52 -15.70
N VAL A 173 -22.20 21.01 -14.48
CA VAL A 173 -21.61 22.27 -14.00
C VAL A 173 -20.08 22.19 -13.88
N MET A 174 -19.49 21.01 -13.99
CA MET A 174 -18.04 20.82 -14.05
C MET A 174 -17.49 20.82 -15.48
N ASP A 175 -18.34 20.99 -16.49
CA ASP A 175 -17.93 21.08 -17.89
C ASP A 175 -17.38 22.47 -18.21
N TYR A 176 -17.69 23.46 -17.37
CA TYR A 176 -17.24 24.83 -17.54
C TYR A 176 -15.79 25.05 -17.10
N MET A 177 -15.15 26.03 -17.74
CA MET A 177 -13.80 26.51 -17.41
C MET A 177 -13.73 27.06 -15.98
N PHE A 178 -14.73 27.83 -15.57
CA PHE A 178 -14.80 28.44 -14.25
C PHE A 178 -15.87 27.75 -13.38
N HIS A 179 -15.66 27.73 -12.06
CA HIS A 179 -16.64 27.17 -11.14
C HIS A 179 -16.94 28.10 -9.97
N LEU A 180 -18.21 28.39 -9.72
CA LEU A 180 -18.67 29.26 -8.64
C LEU A 180 -18.56 28.53 -7.30
N VAL A 181 -17.63 28.99 -6.46
CA VAL A 181 -17.31 28.40 -5.16
C VAL A 181 -17.57 29.43 -4.07
N ILE A 182 -18.82 29.48 -3.61
CA ILE A 182 -19.23 30.37 -2.51
C ILE A 182 -19.48 29.55 -1.27
N GLU A 183 -18.57 29.67 -0.31
CA GLU A 183 -18.69 29.05 1.00
C GLU A 183 -19.80 29.69 1.82
N ASN A 184 -20.20 29.06 2.94
CA ASN A 184 -21.29 29.59 3.76
C ASN A 184 -20.87 30.82 4.56
N CYS A 185 -19.68 30.82 5.13
CA CYS A 185 -19.11 31.95 5.86
C CYS A 185 -17.69 32.24 5.36
N ARG A 186 -17.12 33.34 5.84
CA ARG A 186 -15.75 33.78 5.54
C ARG A 186 -14.91 33.71 6.81
N GLU A 187 -14.75 32.51 7.34
CA GLU A 187 -13.97 32.27 8.55
C GLU A 187 -12.65 31.59 8.19
N ARG A 188 -11.61 31.86 8.99
CA ARG A 188 -10.28 31.28 8.76
C ARG A 188 -10.37 29.76 8.77
N HIS A 189 -9.69 29.10 7.83
CA HIS A 189 -9.68 27.65 7.64
C HIS A 189 -11.02 27.02 7.22
N TYR A 190 -12.06 27.83 6.92
CA TYR A 190 -13.36 27.35 6.47
C TYR A 190 -13.45 27.25 4.94
N PHE A 191 -13.12 26.08 4.43
CA PHE A 191 -13.43 25.67 3.06
C PHE A 191 -14.08 24.29 3.05
N THR A 192 -14.90 24.03 2.03
CA THR A 192 -15.73 22.83 1.96
C THR A 192 -15.46 22.03 0.70
N GLU A 193 -16.34 21.08 0.39
CA GLU A 193 -16.26 20.27 -0.81
C GLU A 193 -16.28 21.10 -2.11
N LYS A 194 -16.79 22.33 -2.08
CA LYS A 194 -17.00 23.15 -3.28
C LYS A 194 -15.67 23.50 -3.96
N ILE A 195 -14.68 23.97 -3.19
CA ILE A 195 -13.37 24.34 -3.76
C ILE A 195 -12.59 23.09 -4.17
N ILE A 196 -12.69 22.02 -3.37
CA ILE A 196 -12.04 20.74 -3.65
C ILE A 196 -12.56 20.14 -4.95
N ARG A 197 -13.89 20.18 -5.16
CA ARG A 197 -14.53 19.66 -6.37
C ARG A 197 -14.13 20.44 -7.63
N ALA A 198 -13.97 21.77 -7.51
CA ALA A 198 -13.49 22.60 -8.60
C ALA A 198 -12.08 22.19 -9.03
N PHE A 199 -11.15 22.05 -8.07
CA PHE A 199 -9.79 21.57 -8.37
C PHE A 199 -9.77 20.14 -8.92
N ALA A 200 -10.55 19.23 -8.33
CA ALA A 200 -10.67 17.85 -8.78
C ALA A 200 -11.19 17.68 -10.21
N ASN A 201 -11.83 18.72 -10.77
CA ASN A 201 -12.33 18.74 -12.13
C ASN A 201 -11.61 19.77 -13.02
N PHE A 202 -10.45 20.29 -12.60
CA PHE A 202 -9.67 21.28 -13.35
C PHE A 202 -10.46 22.57 -13.69
N CYS A 203 -11.40 22.98 -12.84
CA CYS A 203 -12.05 24.29 -12.97
C CYS A 203 -11.23 25.36 -12.24
N VAL A 204 -11.22 26.59 -12.76
CA VAL A 204 -10.74 27.77 -12.01
C VAL A 204 -11.85 28.21 -11.03
N PRO A 205 -11.64 28.17 -9.71
CA PRO A 205 -12.67 28.58 -8.75
C PRO A 205 -12.88 30.10 -8.76
N LEU A 206 -14.13 30.52 -8.86
CA LEU A 206 -14.61 31.86 -8.50
C LEU A 206 -14.98 31.82 -7.01
N TYR A 207 -14.01 32.17 -6.16
CA TYR A 207 -14.00 31.81 -4.75
C TYR A 207 -14.41 32.96 -3.82
N CYS A 208 -15.31 32.65 -2.89
CA CYS A 208 -15.63 33.47 -1.71
C CYS A 208 -15.76 32.57 -0.48
N GLY A 209 -14.81 32.66 0.44
CA GLY A 209 -14.78 31.81 1.65
C GLY A 209 -13.65 32.22 2.59
N ASP A 210 -12.81 31.24 2.95
CA ASP A 210 -11.67 31.38 3.84
C ASP A 210 -10.77 32.56 3.44
N PRO A 211 -10.60 33.59 4.28
CA PRO A 211 -9.71 34.71 4.00
C PRO A 211 -8.23 34.30 3.93
N CYS A 212 -7.87 33.14 4.49
CA CYS A 212 -6.52 32.58 4.53
C CYS A 212 -6.34 31.41 3.55
N ILE A 213 -7.16 31.31 2.49
CA ILE A 213 -7.10 30.18 1.54
C ILE A 213 -5.71 29.99 0.89
N ALA A 214 -4.89 31.05 0.84
CA ALA A 214 -3.51 31.03 0.35
C ALA A 214 -2.58 30.14 1.19
N GLU A 215 -2.92 29.88 2.46
CA GLU A 215 -2.17 28.94 3.31
C GLU A 215 -2.32 27.49 2.81
N GLU A 216 -3.41 27.18 2.11
CA GLU A 216 -3.72 25.83 1.62
C GLU A 216 -3.48 25.67 0.13
N PHE A 217 -3.91 26.65 -0.66
CA PHE A 217 -3.96 26.55 -2.11
C PHE A 217 -3.22 27.71 -2.76
N ASP A 218 -2.61 27.43 -3.91
CA ASP A 218 -2.00 28.42 -4.77
C ASP A 218 -3.08 29.37 -5.32
N THR A 219 -3.02 30.63 -4.90
CA THR A 219 -3.99 31.65 -5.30
C THR A 219 -3.88 32.04 -6.77
N GLY A 220 -2.79 31.72 -7.47
CA GLY A 220 -2.69 31.92 -8.92
C GLY A 220 -3.76 31.16 -9.71
N GLY A 221 -4.28 30.07 -9.12
CA GLY A 221 -5.33 29.22 -9.70
C GLY A 221 -6.73 29.55 -9.19
N ILE A 222 -6.91 30.65 -8.45
CA ILE A 222 -8.17 31.03 -7.79
C ILE A 222 -8.50 32.47 -8.15
N ILE A 223 -9.76 32.75 -8.47
CA ILE A 223 -10.26 34.10 -8.71
C ILE A 223 -11.14 34.49 -7.53
N LEU A 224 -10.68 35.47 -6.73
CA LEU A 224 -11.39 35.90 -5.52
C LEU A 224 -12.55 36.85 -5.88
N ILE A 225 -13.74 36.55 -5.37
CA ILE A 225 -14.94 37.38 -5.52
C ILE A 225 -15.58 37.70 -4.17
N ASN A 226 -16.34 38.79 -4.10
CA ASN A 226 -17.07 39.24 -2.92
C ASN A 226 -18.37 39.99 -3.32
N GLU A 227 -19.13 40.50 -2.34
CA GLU A 227 -20.41 41.21 -2.56
C GLU A 227 -20.25 42.49 -3.44
N GLU A 228 -19.06 43.05 -3.55
CA GLU A 228 -18.80 44.32 -4.25
C GLU A 228 -18.31 44.12 -5.69
N ASN A 229 -17.51 43.07 -5.94
CA ASN A 229 -16.79 42.92 -7.21
C ASN A 229 -17.27 41.76 -8.10
N TRP A 230 -18.13 40.87 -7.60
CA TRP A 230 -18.42 39.60 -8.30
C TRP A 230 -18.90 39.78 -9.74
N LEU A 231 -19.77 40.75 -10.01
CA LEU A 231 -20.39 40.92 -11.33
C LEU A 231 -19.37 41.40 -12.36
N GLN A 232 -18.57 42.39 -11.98
CA GLN A 232 -17.50 42.91 -12.84
C GLN A 232 -16.46 41.82 -13.11
N THR A 233 -16.06 41.07 -12.07
CA THR A 233 -15.09 39.98 -12.22
C THR A 233 -15.60 38.88 -13.15
N ILE A 234 -16.85 38.43 -12.98
CA ILE A 234 -17.44 37.37 -13.82
C ILE A 234 -17.58 37.82 -15.29
N ASN A 235 -18.08 39.03 -15.52
CA ASN A 235 -18.27 39.55 -16.88
C ASN A 235 -16.95 39.88 -17.61
N ALA A 236 -15.83 39.96 -16.89
CA ALA A 236 -14.51 40.19 -17.47
C ALA A 236 -13.77 38.90 -17.87
N LEU A 237 -14.27 37.71 -17.49
CA LEU A 237 -13.57 36.45 -17.73
C LEU A 237 -13.45 36.13 -19.21
N THR A 238 -12.29 35.63 -19.61
CA THR A 238 -12.01 35.13 -20.95
C THR A 238 -11.50 33.69 -20.92
N PRO A 239 -11.49 32.96 -22.05
CA PRO A 239 -10.81 31.66 -22.12
C PRO A 239 -9.30 31.75 -21.79
N ALA A 240 -8.65 32.88 -22.05
CA ALA A 240 -7.23 33.07 -21.75
C ALA A 240 -6.96 33.00 -20.24
N ASP A 241 -7.82 33.64 -19.42
CA ASP A 241 -7.73 33.59 -17.96
C ASP A 241 -7.76 32.15 -17.41
N TYR A 242 -8.45 31.23 -18.09
CA TYR A 242 -8.49 29.83 -17.71
C TYR A 242 -7.14 29.13 -17.99
N TYR A 243 -6.60 29.30 -19.19
CA TYR A 243 -5.36 28.64 -19.60
C TYR A 243 -4.12 29.19 -18.87
N GLU A 244 -4.05 30.50 -18.63
CA GLU A 244 -2.96 31.13 -17.88
C GLU A 244 -2.88 30.63 -16.43
N ARG A 245 -4.01 30.22 -15.86
CA ARG A 245 -4.12 29.73 -14.47
C ARG A 245 -3.94 28.23 -14.34
N MET A 246 -3.87 27.51 -15.46
CA MET A 246 -3.94 26.06 -15.48
C MET A 246 -2.80 25.39 -14.71
N GLU A 247 -1.62 26.00 -14.70
CA GLU A 247 -0.48 25.51 -13.92
C GLU A 247 -0.79 25.51 -12.41
N SER A 248 -1.31 26.64 -11.90
CA SER A 248 -1.74 26.76 -10.50
C SER A 248 -2.94 25.87 -10.18
N VAL A 249 -3.91 25.72 -11.10
CA VAL A 249 -5.04 24.79 -10.94
C VAL A 249 -4.55 23.35 -10.82
N ARG A 250 -3.56 22.94 -11.62
CA ARG A 250 -2.94 21.60 -11.52
C ARG A 250 -2.21 21.41 -10.19
N ARG A 251 -1.48 22.43 -9.69
CA ARG A 251 -0.91 22.37 -8.33
C ARG A 251 -1.99 22.22 -7.26
N ASN A 252 -3.09 22.96 -7.38
CA ASN A 252 -4.20 22.88 -6.46
C ASN A 252 -4.97 21.57 -6.54
N TYR A 253 -5.05 20.94 -7.71
CA TYR A 253 -5.55 19.57 -7.86
C TYR A 253 -4.78 18.64 -6.92
N PHE A 254 -3.44 18.65 -6.95
CA PHE A 254 -2.63 17.82 -6.04
C PHE A 254 -2.81 18.18 -4.57
N ARG A 255 -2.76 19.47 -4.24
CA ARG A 255 -2.97 19.95 -2.86
C ARG A 255 -4.36 19.64 -2.33
N SER A 256 -5.36 19.50 -3.21
CA SER A 256 -6.72 19.19 -2.81
C SER A 256 -6.90 17.73 -2.40
N MET A 257 -6.01 16.83 -2.84
CA MET A 257 -6.19 15.37 -2.73
C MET A 257 -6.29 14.83 -1.32
N PRO A 258 -5.49 15.29 -0.34
CA PRO A 258 -5.68 14.91 1.05
C PRO A 258 -7.10 15.20 1.54
N TYR A 259 -7.77 16.21 0.98
CA TYR A 259 -9.13 16.61 1.36
C TYR A 259 -10.24 15.78 0.70
N TRP A 260 -9.94 14.79 -0.14
CA TRP A 260 -10.94 14.08 -0.93
C TRP A 260 -11.79 13.11 -0.12
N THR A 261 -11.14 12.33 0.76
CA THR A 261 -11.79 11.33 1.61
C THR A 261 -12.02 11.87 3.02
N LYS A 262 -13.20 12.49 3.19
CA LYS A 262 -13.62 13.08 4.47
C LYS A 262 -13.58 12.09 5.65
N MET A 263 -13.91 10.82 5.39
CA MET A 263 -14.06 9.78 6.42
C MET A 263 -12.71 9.27 6.93
N ASP A 264 -11.75 9.01 6.05
CA ASP A 264 -10.39 8.57 6.44
C ASP A 264 -9.71 9.59 7.34
N ARG A 265 -9.91 10.89 7.07
CA ARG A 265 -9.30 11.96 7.87
C ARG A 265 -9.92 12.07 9.25
N ILE A 266 -11.25 11.95 9.35
CA ILE A 266 -11.92 11.89 10.66
C ILE A 266 -11.45 10.65 11.42
N ALA A 267 -11.34 9.50 10.76
CA ALA A 267 -10.86 8.25 11.34
C ALA A 267 -9.43 8.34 11.88
N GLY A 268 -8.51 8.90 11.09
CA GLY A 268 -7.12 9.11 11.48
C GLY A 268 -6.99 10.01 12.70
N LEU A 269 -7.79 11.09 12.75
CA LEU A 269 -7.83 11.99 13.91
C LEU A 269 -8.35 11.28 15.17
N VAL A 270 -9.44 10.52 15.05
CA VAL A 270 -10.00 9.75 16.17
C VAL A 270 -8.98 8.71 16.67
N ASN A 271 -8.31 7.97 15.77
CA ASN A 271 -7.28 6.99 16.12
C ASN A 271 -6.02 7.62 16.77
N SER A 272 -5.68 8.85 16.39
CA SER A 272 -4.56 9.58 16.98
C SER A 272 -4.84 10.08 18.40
N THR A 273 -6.09 10.01 18.87
CA THR A 273 -6.51 10.55 20.17
C THR A 273 -6.21 9.56 21.31
N PRO A 274 -5.29 9.90 22.24
CA PRO A 274 -4.79 8.95 23.24
C PRO A 274 -5.87 8.36 24.17
N ALA A 275 -6.86 9.16 24.56
CA ALA A 275 -7.98 8.77 25.43
C ALA A 275 -8.90 7.70 24.81
N LEU A 276 -8.87 7.54 23.48
CA LEU A 276 -9.71 6.61 22.73
C LEU A 276 -8.98 5.34 22.30
N ARG A 277 -7.70 5.18 22.69
CA ARG A 277 -6.94 3.97 22.42
C ARG A 277 -7.51 2.82 23.23
N LYS A 278 -7.72 1.67 22.57
CA LYS A 278 -8.04 0.41 23.25
C LYS A 278 -6.96 0.14 24.30
N PRO A 279 -7.28 -0.37 25.50
CA PRO A 279 -6.29 -0.98 26.37
C PRO A 279 -5.47 -1.97 25.53
N ILE A 280 -4.15 -1.82 25.55
CA ILE A 280 -3.22 -2.67 24.79
C ILE A 280 -3.43 -4.09 25.33
N GLY A 281 -4.01 -4.98 24.53
CA GLY A 281 -4.21 -6.38 24.91
C GLY A 281 -2.89 -7.12 25.14
N ASP A 282 -2.99 -8.35 25.64
CA ASP A 282 -1.97 -9.30 26.12
C ASP A 282 -0.56 -9.24 25.48
N GLY A 283 -0.46 -8.82 24.22
CA GLY A 283 0.82 -8.56 23.54
C GLY A 283 1.66 -7.39 24.08
N GLY A 284 1.11 -6.51 24.92
CA GLY A 284 1.88 -5.48 25.65
C GLY A 284 2.66 -6.06 26.83
N ILE A 285 2.02 -6.96 27.58
CA ILE A 285 2.61 -7.66 28.73
C ILE A 285 3.72 -8.61 28.25
N TYR A 286 3.48 -9.34 27.16
CA TYR A 286 4.46 -10.23 26.56
C TYR A 286 5.72 -9.50 26.07
N ARG A 287 5.57 -8.29 25.54
CA ARG A 287 6.69 -7.44 25.11
C ARG A 287 7.51 -6.91 26.28
N ALA A 288 6.86 -6.55 27.39
CA ALA A 288 7.54 -6.12 28.61
C ALA A 288 8.31 -7.27 29.27
N ALA A 289 7.70 -8.46 29.39
CA ALA A 289 8.38 -9.65 29.92
C ALA A 289 9.61 -10.05 29.06
N ARG A 290 9.50 -9.97 27.74
CA ARG A 290 10.62 -10.24 26.82
C ARG A 290 11.72 -9.18 26.91
N ALA A 291 11.36 -7.92 27.10
CA ALA A 291 12.33 -6.84 27.26
C ALA A 291 13.08 -6.94 28.61
N ALA A 292 12.41 -7.36 29.69
CA ALA A 292 13.07 -7.61 30.98
C ALA A 292 14.09 -8.77 30.91
N ALA A 293 13.82 -9.77 30.06
CA ALA A 293 14.76 -10.85 29.78
C ALA A 293 15.92 -10.45 28.84
N THR A 294 15.94 -9.21 28.32
CA THR A 294 16.99 -8.71 27.42
C THR A 294 17.99 -7.86 28.22
N PRO A 295 19.28 -8.25 28.29
CA PRO A 295 20.29 -7.49 29.03
C PRO A 295 20.37 -6.03 28.54
N GLY A 296 20.46 -5.09 29.48
CA GLY A 296 20.64 -3.67 29.16
C GLY A 296 19.34 -2.90 28.94
N CYS A 297 18.15 -3.46 29.14
CA CYS A 297 16.91 -2.68 29.14
C CYS A 297 16.58 -2.14 30.54
N ARG A 298 16.02 -0.93 30.65
CA ARG A 298 15.46 -0.38 31.89
C ARG A 298 14.14 0.36 31.68
N LEU A 299 13.35 0.49 32.74
CA LEU A 299 12.13 1.27 32.75
C LEU A 299 12.44 2.75 33.01
N GLU A 300 11.90 3.65 32.18
CA GLU A 300 11.99 5.11 32.36
C GLU A 300 10.60 5.77 32.32
N GLU A 301 10.42 6.82 33.13
CA GLU A 301 9.25 7.67 33.07
C GLU A 301 9.34 8.68 31.91
N SER A 302 8.24 8.86 31.18
CA SER A 302 8.14 9.79 30.06
C SER A 302 6.84 10.62 30.13
N PRO A 303 6.72 11.73 29.37
CA PRO A 303 5.47 12.48 29.23
C PRO A 303 4.29 11.67 28.65
N ARG A 304 4.53 10.45 28.17
CA ARG A 304 3.54 9.52 27.59
C ARG A 304 3.22 8.33 28.51
N GLY A 305 3.71 8.31 29.75
CA GLY A 305 3.65 7.19 30.70
C GLY A 305 5.01 6.50 30.85
N TYR A 306 5.02 5.20 31.15
CA TYR A 306 6.25 4.41 31.28
C TYR A 306 6.76 3.90 29.92
N GLU A 307 8.07 3.91 29.72
CA GLU A 307 8.73 3.35 28.53
C GLU A 307 9.86 2.42 28.94
N ILE A 308 10.08 1.35 28.16
CA ILE A 308 11.27 0.51 28.31
C ILE A 308 12.27 1.03 27.29
N VAL A 309 13.46 1.38 27.77
CA VAL A 309 14.55 1.93 26.97
C VAL A 309 15.77 1.04 27.10
N ASP A 310 16.62 1.11 26.08
CA ASP A 310 17.96 0.57 26.13
C ASP A 310 18.85 1.48 27.01
N SER A 311 19.58 0.89 27.96
CA SER A 311 20.28 1.60 29.03
C SER A 311 21.52 2.34 28.54
N GLU A 312 22.09 1.95 27.40
CA GLU A 312 23.26 2.60 26.81
C GLU A 312 22.86 3.69 25.82
N THR A 313 21.87 3.40 24.98
CA THR A 313 21.47 4.29 23.88
C THR A 313 20.30 5.20 24.21
N HIS A 314 19.61 4.98 25.34
CA HIS A 314 18.34 5.61 25.72
C HIS A 314 17.25 5.52 24.63
N ARG A 315 17.42 4.62 23.65
CA ARG A 315 16.45 4.42 22.58
C ARG A 315 15.30 3.60 23.12
N ARG A 316 14.09 4.04 22.78
CA ARG A 316 12.85 3.37 23.16
C ARG A 316 12.78 1.97 22.54
N VAL A 317 12.72 0.95 23.39
CA VAL A 317 12.56 -0.45 23.02
C VAL A 317 11.08 -0.81 22.96
N ALA A 318 10.28 -0.32 23.92
CA ALA A 318 8.83 -0.56 23.94
C ALA A 318 8.03 0.56 24.63
N ALA A 319 6.76 0.70 24.21
CA ALA A 319 5.75 1.50 24.91
C ALA A 319 5.08 0.66 26.00
N CYS A 320 4.94 1.18 27.21
CA CYS A 320 4.36 0.43 28.33
C CYS A 320 3.19 1.19 28.97
N ASN A 321 2.17 0.45 29.42
CA ASN A 321 1.18 0.94 30.38
C ASN A 321 1.61 0.52 31.80
N GLY A 322 0.86 0.96 32.83
CA GLY A 322 1.20 0.64 34.23
C GLY A 322 1.32 -0.87 34.51
N SER A 323 0.46 -1.70 33.92
CA SER A 323 0.50 -3.16 34.10
C SER A 323 1.71 -3.82 33.43
N ALA A 324 2.12 -3.36 32.24
CA ALA A 324 3.31 -3.86 31.56
C ALA A 324 4.61 -3.39 32.25
N ALA A 325 4.61 -2.19 32.83
CA ALA A 325 5.71 -1.68 33.65
C ALA A 325 5.90 -2.50 34.94
N ALA A 326 4.80 -2.87 35.60
CA ALA A 326 4.83 -3.74 36.77
C ALA A 326 5.40 -5.12 36.46
N VAL A 327 5.03 -5.72 35.32
CA VAL A 327 5.60 -7.02 34.89
C VAL A 327 7.08 -6.91 34.55
N PHE A 328 7.53 -5.81 33.93
CA PHE A 328 8.96 -5.58 33.69
C PHE A 328 9.75 -5.52 35.01
N ALA A 329 9.26 -4.74 35.99
CA ALA A 329 9.91 -4.58 37.30
C ALA A 329 9.94 -5.87 38.15
N LEU A 330 8.97 -6.76 37.97
CA LEU A 330 8.96 -8.08 38.59
C LEU A 330 9.93 -9.05 37.90
N CYS A 331 10.08 -8.95 36.57
CA CYS A 331 10.94 -9.83 35.79
C CYS A 331 12.43 -9.43 35.81
N ASP A 332 12.74 -8.14 35.96
CA ASP A 332 14.13 -7.64 36.09
C ASP A 332 14.69 -7.71 37.52
N GLY A 333 13.84 -8.08 38.49
CA GLY A 333 14.19 -8.22 39.91
C GLY A 333 14.28 -6.91 40.68
N SER A 334 13.83 -5.78 40.11
CA SER A 334 13.87 -4.46 40.74
C SER A 334 12.77 -4.24 41.78
N ARG A 335 11.68 -5.02 41.75
CA ARG A 335 10.57 -4.96 42.72
C ARG A 335 10.05 -6.35 43.09
N THR A 336 9.52 -6.48 44.31
CA THR A 336 8.86 -7.69 44.81
C THR A 336 7.36 -7.70 44.45
N ILE A 337 6.75 -8.90 44.46
CA ILE A 337 5.31 -9.07 44.23
C ILE A 337 4.47 -8.26 45.24
N ASP A 338 4.91 -8.21 46.50
CA ASP A 338 4.19 -7.51 47.56
C ASP A 338 4.23 -5.97 47.36
N GLU A 339 5.37 -5.41 46.92
CA GLU A 339 5.51 -3.98 46.59
C GLU A 339 4.60 -3.55 45.43
N VAL A 340 4.43 -4.42 44.42
CA VAL A 340 3.55 -4.16 43.27
C VAL A 340 2.08 -4.26 43.66
N ILE A 341 1.73 -5.15 44.60
CA ILE A 341 0.36 -5.30 45.10
C ILE A 341 -0.06 -4.10 45.96
N ASP A 342 0.84 -3.59 46.82
CA ASP A 342 0.56 -2.43 47.68
C ASP A 342 0.34 -1.13 46.86
N GLU A 343 1.13 -0.89 45.82
CA GLU A 343 0.99 0.29 44.93
C GLU A 343 -0.34 0.28 44.14
N ILE A 344 -0.79 -0.90 43.72
CA ILE A 344 -2.07 -1.11 43.03
C ILE A 344 -3.25 -0.98 44.03
N GLY A 345 -3.04 -1.39 45.28
CA GLY A 345 -4.01 -1.27 46.37
C GLY A 345 -4.34 0.17 46.76
N GLU A 346 -3.40 1.11 46.59
CA GLU A 346 -3.62 2.54 46.87
C GLU A 346 -4.37 3.30 45.75
N THR A 347 -4.45 2.74 44.54
CA THR A 347 -4.97 3.43 43.34
C THR A 347 -6.33 2.93 42.82
N VAL A 348 -6.90 1.84 43.37
CA VAL A 348 -8.13 1.22 42.83
C VAL A 348 -9.15 0.90 43.92
N ASP A 349 -10.40 1.34 43.73
CA ASP A 349 -11.53 1.03 44.62
C ASP A 349 -11.78 -0.50 44.72
N ALA A 350 -12.07 -0.99 45.93
CA ALA A 350 -11.94 -2.39 46.37
C ALA A 350 -12.76 -3.43 45.57
N LYS A 351 -13.67 -3.00 44.69
CA LYS A 351 -14.47 -3.88 43.82
C LYS A 351 -13.76 -4.36 42.55
N ASN A 352 -12.69 -3.70 42.11
CA ASN A 352 -11.94 -4.07 40.90
C ASN A 352 -10.60 -4.76 41.17
N ALA A 353 -10.17 -4.85 42.43
CA ALA A 353 -8.90 -5.44 42.83
C ALA A 353 -8.82 -6.97 42.58
N SER A 354 -9.93 -7.71 42.67
CA SER A 354 -9.93 -9.17 42.50
C SER A 354 -9.78 -9.61 41.04
N SER A 355 -10.27 -8.82 40.08
CA SER A 355 -10.08 -9.06 38.65
C SER A 355 -8.64 -8.78 38.22
N LEU A 356 -8.07 -7.65 38.67
CA LEU A 356 -6.72 -7.26 38.33
C LEU A 356 -5.66 -8.18 38.99
N ALA A 357 -5.87 -8.58 40.24
CA ALA A 357 -5.01 -9.57 40.91
C ALA A 357 -5.11 -10.95 40.25
N SER A 358 -6.29 -11.34 39.77
CA SER A 358 -6.49 -12.57 39.00
C SER A 358 -5.77 -12.53 37.65
N ASP A 359 -5.75 -11.38 36.96
CA ASP A 359 -5.08 -11.22 35.66
C ASP A 359 -3.54 -11.20 35.81
N VAL A 360 -3.02 -10.58 36.87
CA VAL A 360 -1.57 -10.59 37.20
C VAL A 360 -1.12 -11.98 37.67
N THR A 361 -1.94 -12.67 38.47
CA THR A 361 -1.65 -14.05 38.92
C THR A 361 -1.71 -15.04 37.74
N ALA A 362 -2.66 -14.87 36.82
CA ALA A 362 -2.75 -15.68 35.60
C ALA A 362 -1.55 -15.45 34.68
N ALA A 363 -1.11 -14.19 34.50
CA ALA A 363 0.08 -13.87 33.71
C ALA A 363 1.38 -14.40 34.33
N ALA A 364 1.51 -14.35 35.67
CA ALA A 364 2.65 -14.93 36.40
C ALA A 364 2.67 -16.48 36.30
N MET A 365 1.50 -17.12 36.34
CA MET A 365 1.36 -18.57 36.20
C MET A 365 1.61 -19.05 34.75
N ASP A 366 1.24 -18.25 33.74
CA ASP A 366 1.58 -18.50 32.34
C ASP A 366 3.09 -18.33 32.07
N LEU A 367 3.77 -17.39 32.74
CA LEU A 367 5.23 -17.24 32.70
C LEU A 367 5.97 -18.42 33.34
N ILE A 368 5.45 -18.96 34.45
CA ILE A 368 5.96 -20.18 35.10
C ILE A 368 5.71 -21.40 34.20
N GLY A 369 4.56 -21.47 33.52
CA GLY A 369 4.21 -22.53 32.57
C GLY A 369 5.00 -22.53 31.25
N LEU A 370 5.57 -21.38 30.85
CA LEU A 370 6.39 -21.22 29.64
C LEU A 370 7.88 -21.52 29.85
N GLY A 371 8.31 -21.91 31.06
CA GLY A 371 9.73 -22.11 31.35
C GLY A 371 10.55 -20.81 31.29
N ALA A 372 9.92 -19.65 31.53
CA ALA A 372 10.62 -18.35 31.57
C ALA A 372 11.43 -18.13 32.86
N LEU A 373 11.57 -19.16 33.70
CA LEU A 373 12.62 -19.30 34.70
C LEU A 373 13.68 -20.30 34.23
N CYS A 374 14.11 -20.19 32.98
CA CYS A 374 15.40 -20.72 32.56
C CYS A 374 16.50 -19.74 32.96
N LEU A 375 16.99 -19.93 34.19
CA LEU A 375 18.42 -19.99 34.52
C LEU A 375 19.32 -19.04 33.72
N VAL A 376 19.41 -17.78 34.15
CA VAL A 376 20.67 -17.05 34.00
C VAL A 376 21.39 -17.16 35.35
N PRO A 377 22.45 -17.97 35.48
CA PRO A 377 23.37 -17.77 36.59
C PRO A 377 24.04 -16.43 36.36
N ASN A 378 23.70 -15.44 37.17
CA ASN A 378 24.50 -14.23 37.27
C ASN A 378 25.89 -14.63 37.81
N PRO A 379 27.00 -14.42 37.08
CA PRO A 379 28.33 -14.77 37.55
C PRO A 379 28.77 -13.96 38.78
N ASP A 380 28.08 -12.86 39.10
CA ASP A 380 28.55 -11.84 40.05
C ASP A 380 27.69 -11.68 41.32
N THR A 381 26.69 -12.53 41.56
CA THR A 381 25.92 -12.54 42.83
C THR A 381 26.09 -13.86 43.59
N PRO A 382 26.69 -13.86 44.79
CA PRO A 382 26.68 -15.02 45.67
C PRO A 382 25.30 -15.19 46.32
N GLU A 383 24.72 -16.38 46.15
CA GLU A 383 23.63 -16.99 46.95
C GLU A 383 22.28 -16.25 47.02
N LEU A 384 21.34 -16.62 46.14
CA LEU A 384 19.91 -16.63 46.46
C LEU A 384 19.36 -18.03 46.21
N SER A 385 19.02 -18.72 47.30
CA SER A 385 18.32 -20.01 47.26
C SER A 385 16.84 -19.79 46.93
N PRO A 386 16.25 -20.49 45.93
CA PRO A 386 14.80 -20.51 45.77
C PRO A 386 14.15 -21.31 46.90
N ALA A 387 13.04 -20.82 47.45
CA ALA A 387 12.18 -21.59 48.35
C ALA A 387 11.44 -22.72 47.60
N PRO A 388 11.11 -23.87 48.22
CA PRO A 388 10.76 -25.09 47.48
C PRO A 388 9.27 -25.18 47.13
N VAL A 389 9.00 -25.54 45.87
CA VAL A 389 7.70 -25.92 45.28
C VAL A 389 7.23 -27.33 45.74
N GLU A 390 7.85 -27.90 46.77
CA GLU A 390 7.71 -29.33 47.16
C GLU A 390 6.36 -29.71 47.77
N ASN A 391 5.46 -28.76 48.06
CA ASN A 391 4.24 -29.03 48.81
C ASN A 391 2.96 -29.21 47.96
N TYR A 392 3.03 -29.14 46.63
CA TYR A 392 1.86 -29.27 45.75
C TYR A 392 1.88 -30.59 44.95
N ARG A 393 0.75 -31.29 44.88
CA ARG A 393 0.56 -32.54 44.13
C ARG A 393 -0.72 -32.52 43.30
N ILE A 394 -0.74 -33.30 42.21
CA ILE A 394 -1.94 -33.46 41.36
C ILE A 394 -2.73 -34.69 41.79
N GLU A 395 -4.02 -34.50 42.03
CA GLU A 395 -4.97 -35.58 42.33
C GLU A 395 -6.02 -35.68 41.20
N GLN A 396 -6.36 -36.91 40.79
CA GLN A 396 -7.46 -37.15 39.87
C GLN A 396 -8.79 -37.13 40.64
N SER A 397 -9.71 -36.27 40.21
CA SER A 397 -11.09 -36.24 40.73
C SER A 397 -12.06 -36.64 39.62
N GLY A 398 -13.27 -37.07 39.97
CA GLY A 398 -14.25 -37.62 39.03
C GLY A 398 -14.70 -36.72 37.86
N ARG A 399 -14.22 -35.47 37.76
CA ARG A 399 -14.46 -34.55 36.62
C ARG A 399 -13.19 -33.91 36.02
N GLY A 400 -11.97 -34.26 36.47
CA GLY A 400 -10.72 -33.65 36.00
C GLY A 400 -9.55 -33.74 36.99
N PHE A 401 -8.45 -33.04 36.72
CA PHE A 401 -7.27 -33.01 37.58
C PHE A 401 -7.32 -31.81 38.54
N VAL A 402 -6.75 -31.93 39.74
CA VAL A 402 -6.73 -30.87 40.75
C VAL A 402 -5.33 -30.75 41.34
N LEU A 403 -4.77 -29.54 41.38
CA LEU A 403 -3.54 -29.23 42.10
C LEU A 403 -3.89 -28.92 43.57
N THR A 404 -3.19 -29.57 44.51
CA THR A 404 -3.48 -29.42 45.93
C THR A 404 -2.21 -29.49 46.77
N ASN A 405 -2.14 -28.66 47.82
CA ASN A 405 -1.12 -28.77 48.88
C ASN A 405 -1.68 -29.36 50.19
N GLY A 406 -2.90 -29.90 50.15
CA GLY A 406 -3.63 -30.41 51.31
C GLY A 406 -4.52 -29.37 52.02
N ARG A 407 -4.38 -28.06 51.72
CA ARG A 407 -5.26 -26.99 52.24
C ARG A 407 -6.04 -26.28 51.14
N GLU A 408 -5.44 -26.10 49.97
CA GLU A 408 -6.04 -25.44 48.82
C GLU A 408 -6.20 -26.41 47.65
N ARG A 409 -7.25 -26.23 46.85
CA ARG A 409 -7.58 -27.08 45.70
C ARG A 409 -7.92 -26.24 44.47
N THR A 410 -7.14 -26.41 43.42
CA THR A 410 -7.30 -25.66 42.16
C THR A 410 -7.56 -26.63 41.00
N PRO A 411 -8.70 -26.52 40.30
CA PRO A 411 -8.99 -27.35 39.13
C PRO A 411 -7.99 -27.11 37.99
N LEU A 412 -7.48 -28.17 37.39
CA LEU A 412 -6.58 -28.14 36.24
C LEU A 412 -7.26 -28.72 35.00
N ASN A 413 -7.04 -28.07 33.85
CA ASN A 413 -7.39 -28.65 32.55
C ASN A 413 -6.33 -29.70 32.13
N ALA A 414 -6.72 -30.61 31.22
CA ALA A 414 -5.86 -31.72 30.81
C ALA A 414 -4.49 -31.30 30.21
N PRO A 415 -4.40 -30.20 29.42
CA PRO A 415 -3.11 -29.67 28.97
C PRO A 415 -2.20 -29.20 30.13
N ALA A 416 -2.74 -28.49 31.12
CA ALA A 416 -1.96 -28.00 32.26
C ALA A 416 -1.45 -29.15 33.15
N ALA A 417 -2.25 -30.20 33.34
CA ALA A 417 -1.83 -31.40 34.06
C ALA A 417 -0.73 -32.18 33.30
N LEU A 418 -0.83 -32.25 31.96
CA LEU A 418 0.19 -32.87 31.11
C LEU A 418 1.51 -32.10 31.16
N ILE A 419 1.46 -30.77 31.10
CA ILE A 419 2.64 -29.89 31.16
C ILE A 419 3.31 -29.97 32.53
N TRP A 420 2.56 -29.96 33.64
CA TRP A 420 3.13 -30.14 34.98
C TRP A 420 3.84 -31.50 35.12
N THR A 421 3.25 -32.57 34.59
CA THR A 421 3.84 -33.92 34.61
C THR A 421 5.11 -34.01 33.75
N LEU A 422 5.20 -33.20 32.68
CA LEU A 422 6.38 -33.08 31.82
C LEU A 422 7.49 -32.21 32.45
N CYS A 423 7.11 -31.24 33.29
CA CYS A 423 8.03 -30.36 34.02
C CYS A 423 8.63 -30.99 35.29
N ASP A 424 8.08 -32.11 35.79
CA ASP A 424 8.66 -32.93 36.86
C ASP A 424 9.86 -33.78 36.35
N GLY A 425 10.84 -33.07 35.81
CA GLY A 425 12.26 -33.33 35.55
C GLY A 425 12.87 -34.73 35.36
N ARG A 426 12.15 -35.86 35.18
CA ARG A 426 12.82 -37.19 35.20
C ARG A 426 12.40 -38.26 34.18
N ARG A 427 11.59 -38.03 33.14
CA ARG A 427 11.12 -39.16 32.29
C ARG A 427 10.98 -38.85 30.79
N ASN A 428 11.30 -39.85 29.95
CA ASN A 428 11.23 -39.76 28.48
C ASN A 428 9.77 -39.78 27.97
N LEU A 429 9.52 -39.15 26.82
CA LEU A 429 8.19 -38.96 26.23
C LEU A 429 7.52 -40.27 25.75
N SER A 430 8.29 -41.25 25.26
CA SER A 430 7.72 -42.49 24.69
C SER A 430 7.15 -43.40 25.78
N GLY A 431 7.81 -43.50 26.94
CA GLY A 431 7.36 -44.30 28.08
C GLY A 431 6.21 -43.66 28.88
N ILE A 432 5.91 -42.38 28.64
CA ILE A 432 4.76 -41.66 29.21
C ILE A 432 3.50 -41.93 28.38
N VAL A 433 3.61 -41.92 27.05
CA VAL A 433 2.49 -42.23 26.15
C VAL A 433 2.06 -43.69 26.29
N GLU A 434 2.99 -44.64 26.43
CA GLU A 434 2.67 -46.05 26.66
C GLU A 434 1.91 -46.27 27.98
N ARG A 435 2.31 -45.62 29.08
CA ARG A 435 1.64 -45.78 30.40
C ARG A 435 0.29 -45.07 30.49
N ILE A 436 0.16 -43.87 29.90
CA ILE A 436 -1.13 -43.17 29.78
C ILE A 436 -2.10 -44.00 28.94
N CYS A 437 -1.60 -44.70 27.91
CA CYS A 437 -2.41 -45.65 27.18
C CYS A 437 -2.77 -46.88 28.03
N GLU A 438 -1.87 -47.46 28.84
CA GLU A 438 -2.16 -48.61 29.70
C GLU A 438 -3.27 -48.36 30.75
N GLU A 439 -3.35 -47.15 31.33
CA GLU A 439 -4.30 -46.81 32.40
C GLU A 439 -5.68 -46.33 31.91
N LEU A 440 -5.84 -46.06 30.60
CA LEU A 440 -7.10 -45.55 30.02
C LEU A 440 -7.90 -46.64 29.31
N GLY A 441 -9.23 -46.61 29.48
CA GLY A 441 -10.17 -47.45 28.75
C GLY A 441 -10.16 -47.17 27.24
N GLU A 442 -10.51 -48.17 26.44
CA GLU A 442 -10.30 -48.20 24.98
C GLU A 442 -10.94 -47.04 24.19
N LYS A 443 -12.01 -46.43 24.73
CA LYS A 443 -12.67 -45.25 24.14
C LYS A 443 -11.86 -43.95 24.31
N ASP A 444 -11.11 -43.80 25.39
CA ASP A 444 -10.39 -42.57 25.73
C ASP A 444 -9.00 -42.50 25.08
N ARG A 445 -8.40 -43.66 24.78
CA ARG A 445 -7.12 -43.76 24.03
C ARG A 445 -7.19 -43.08 22.66
N LYS A 446 -8.30 -43.26 21.92
CA LYS A 446 -8.48 -42.67 20.59
C LYS A 446 -8.67 -41.15 20.61
N ARG A 447 -9.24 -40.60 21.69
CA ARG A 447 -9.44 -39.16 21.85
C ARG A 447 -8.14 -38.45 22.19
N VAL A 448 -7.40 -38.99 23.17
CA VAL A 448 -6.12 -38.42 23.61
C VAL A 448 -5.06 -38.51 22.51
N ALA A 449 -4.97 -39.64 21.79
CA ALA A 449 -4.04 -39.77 20.66
C ALA A 449 -4.37 -38.79 19.51
N LYS A 450 -5.66 -38.51 19.27
CA LYS A 450 -6.09 -37.53 18.27
C LYS A 450 -5.74 -36.11 18.68
N ASP A 451 -5.95 -35.74 19.94
CA ASP A 451 -5.67 -34.39 20.44
C ASP A 451 -4.16 -34.11 20.54
N VAL A 452 -3.37 -35.13 20.90
CA VAL A 452 -1.89 -35.06 20.91
C VAL A 452 -1.34 -34.92 19.50
N CYS A 453 -1.80 -35.74 18.54
CA CYS A 453 -1.39 -35.60 17.13
C CYS A 453 -1.83 -34.25 16.53
N GLN A 454 -3.02 -33.76 16.82
CA GLN A 454 -3.49 -32.46 16.33
C GLN A 454 -2.72 -31.28 16.92
N THR A 455 -2.29 -31.39 18.18
CA THR A 455 -1.47 -30.37 18.83
C THR A 455 -0.06 -30.36 18.25
N VAL A 456 0.58 -31.53 18.08
CA VAL A 456 1.91 -31.66 17.46
C VAL A 456 1.91 -31.20 15.99
N MET A 457 0.86 -31.51 15.21
CA MET A 457 0.71 -31.06 13.82
C MET A 457 0.55 -29.53 13.72
N ARG A 458 -0.12 -28.88 14.69
CA ARG A 458 -0.23 -27.42 14.77
C ARG A 458 1.10 -26.71 15.08
N PHE A 459 2.05 -27.40 15.72
CA PHE A 459 3.40 -26.87 15.95
C PHE A 459 4.35 -27.11 14.76
N SER A 460 4.10 -28.15 13.95
CA SER A 460 4.81 -28.43 12.70
C SER A 460 4.54 -27.39 11.60
N ASP A 461 3.30 -26.94 11.42
CA ASP A 461 2.91 -25.97 10.38
C ASP A 461 3.43 -24.53 10.61
N ARG A 462 4.11 -24.26 11.74
CA ARG A 462 4.75 -22.97 12.06
C ARG A 462 6.27 -22.98 11.94
N GLY A 463 6.86 -24.06 11.39
CA GLY A 463 8.29 -24.11 11.10
C GLY A 463 9.23 -24.07 12.32
N GLN A 464 8.75 -24.40 13.53
CA GLN A 464 9.54 -24.28 14.76
C GLN A 464 10.15 -25.59 15.30
N VAL A 465 10.09 -26.71 14.56
CA VAL A 465 10.80 -27.94 14.93
C VAL A 465 11.36 -28.64 13.69
N SER A 466 12.68 -28.70 13.54
CA SER A 466 13.34 -29.64 12.61
C SER A 466 13.58 -30.96 13.34
N MET A 467 12.89 -32.03 12.93
CA MET A 467 13.27 -33.39 13.33
C MET A 467 14.51 -33.83 12.55
N HIS A 468 15.69 -33.80 13.18
CA HIS A 468 16.83 -34.55 12.68
C HIS A 468 16.71 -36.00 13.15
N ALA A 469 16.64 -36.93 12.20
CA ALA A 469 16.78 -38.34 12.47
C ALA A 469 18.24 -38.60 12.92
N THR A 470 18.42 -38.93 14.20
CA THR A 470 19.70 -39.41 14.72
C THR A 470 19.88 -40.89 14.38
N ASP A 471 21.03 -41.24 13.82
CA ASP A 471 21.49 -42.61 13.70
C ASP A 471 22.02 -43.16 15.05
N ARG A 472 22.27 -44.46 15.07
CA ARG A 472 22.14 -45.34 16.24
C ARG A 472 23.29 -45.35 17.26
N THR A 473 24.20 -44.38 17.29
CA THR A 473 25.41 -44.55 18.15
C THR A 473 25.85 -43.39 19.04
N GLY A 474 25.12 -42.26 19.08
CA GLY A 474 25.14 -41.32 20.20
C GLY A 474 26.51 -41.03 20.84
N THR A 475 27.44 -40.40 20.13
CA THR A 475 28.56 -39.65 20.76
C THR A 475 29.20 -38.67 19.76
N ILE A 476 29.27 -37.37 20.10
CA ILE A 476 30.24 -36.45 19.48
C ILE A 476 30.94 -35.66 20.59
N ARG A 477 32.28 -35.71 20.56
CA ARG A 477 33.21 -35.02 21.46
C ARG A 477 33.40 -33.56 21.02
N ALA A 478 33.55 -32.66 22.00
CA ALA A 478 33.88 -31.26 21.76
C ALA A 478 35.30 -31.11 21.16
N GLY A 479 35.37 -30.56 19.95
CA GLY A 479 36.58 -29.97 19.38
C GLY A 479 36.31 -28.48 19.14
N ARG A 480 37.13 -27.60 19.71
CA ARG A 480 37.12 -26.16 19.44
C ARG A 480 37.46 -25.91 17.97
N ALA A 481 36.55 -25.30 17.23
CA ALA A 481 36.83 -24.55 16.03
C ALA A 481 36.15 -23.18 16.19
N ASP A 482 36.94 -22.11 16.10
CA ASP A 482 36.41 -20.75 16.03
C ASP A 482 35.58 -20.62 14.75
N VAL A 483 34.27 -20.39 14.88
CA VAL A 483 33.37 -20.13 13.75
C VAL A 483 32.74 -18.76 13.96
N ALA A 484 33.09 -17.82 13.09
CA ALA A 484 32.43 -16.52 12.97
C ALA A 484 30.92 -16.71 12.73
N GLY A 485 30.09 -15.90 13.40
CA GLY A 485 28.63 -15.97 13.27
C GLY A 485 28.14 -15.71 11.84
N PRO A 486 26.94 -16.18 11.46
CA PRO A 486 26.40 -15.98 10.11
C PRO A 486 26.14 -14.50 9.82
N ALA A 487 26.64 -14.02 8.67
CA ALA A 487 26.42 -12.65 8.21
C ALA A 487 24.93 -12.37 7.95
N VAL A 488 24.42 -11.26 8.49
CA VAL A 488 23.04 -10.79 8.27
C VAL A 488 22.93 -10.24 6.84
N ARG A 489 22.12 -10.86 5.98
CA ARG A 489 21.92 -10.39 4.60
C ARG A 489 21.11 -9.07 4.57
N PRO A 490 21.42 -8.13 3.66
CA PRO A 490 20.59 -6.94 3.46
C PRO A 490 19.18 -7.31 2.97
N ARG A 491 18.19 -6.51 3.34
CA ARG A 491 16.76 -6.81 3.22
C ARG A 491 16.11 -5.88 2.19
N ILE A 492 15.62 -6.42 1.09
CA ILE A 492 15.05 -5.65 -0.03
C ILE A 492 13.56 -5.95 -0.16
N LEU A 493 12.72 -4.91 -0.11
CA LEU A 493 11.27 -5.05 -0.29
C LEU A 493 10.86 -4.57 -1.68
N PHE A 494 10.39 -5.50 -2.51
CA PHE A 494 9.81 -5.21 -3.81
C PHE A 494 8.35 -4.76 -3.64
N LEU A 495 8.04 -3.54 -4.07
CA LEU A 495 6.69 -2.99 -4.13
C LEU A 495 6.25 -2.91 -5.60
N LEU A 496 5.36 -3.80 -6.03
CA LEU A 496 5.08 -4.04 -7.45
C LEU A 496 3.61 -3.84 -7.78
N THR A 497 3.29 -3.39 -9.00
CA THR A 497 1.89 -3.31 -9.45
C THR A 497 1.22 -4.68 -9.41
N ARG A 498 1.85 -5.69 -10.02
CA ARG A 498 1.40 -7.09 -10.04
C ARG A 498 2.59 -8.02 -9.91
N PHE A 499 2.38 -9.17 -9.30
CA PHE A 499 3.34 -10.27 -9.21
C PHE A 499 2.63 -11.53 -8.70
N PRO A 500 2.93 -12.73 -9.24
CA PRO A 500 3.65 -13.02 -10.48
C PRO A 500 2.77 -12.75 -11.71
N GLN A 501 3.30 -12.13 -12.75
CA GLN A 501 2.56 -11.85 -13.98
C GLN A 501 3.33 -12.37 -15.20
N LEU A 502 2.72 -13.24 -16.01
CA LEU A 502 3.42 -13.93 -17.10
C LEU A 502 3.99 -12.99 -18.17
N SER A 503 3.39 -11.82 -18.36
CA SER A 503 3.89 -10.78 -19.28
C SER A 503 5.05 -9.94 -18.69
N GLU A 504 5.47 -10.21 -17.46
CA GLU A 504 6.41 -9.40 -16.67
C GLU A 504 7.58 -10.26 -16.14
N THR A 505 8.09 -11.19 -16.97
CA THR A 505 9.16 -12.14 -16.63
C THR A 505 10.48 -11.48 -16.20
N TYR A 506 10.72 -10.22 -16.60
CA TYR A 506 11.87 -9.45 -16.15
C TYR A 506 11.89 -9.27 -14.62
N ILE A 507 10.73 -9.16 -13.96
CA ILE A 507 10.66 -9.03 -12.49
C ILE A 507 11.07 -10.34 -11.83
N LYS A 508 10.57 -11.47 -12.35
CA LYS A 508 10.97 -12.81 -11.90
C LYS A 508 12.48 -12.99 -11.99
N THR A 509 13.04 -12.63 -13.14
CA THR A 509 14.46 -12.79 -13.44
C THR A 509 15.34 -11.93 -12.54
N GLU A 510 14.94 -10.67 -12.30
CA GLU A 510 15.64 -9.79 -11.37
C GLU A 510 15.63 -10.32 -9.93
N ILE A 511 14.47 -10.71 -9.41
CA ILE A 511 14.35 -11.29 -8.06
C ILE A 511 15.19 -12.57 -7.95
N ALA A 512 15.16 -13.44 -8.96
CA ALA A 512 15.95 -14.67 -8.97
C ALA A 512 17.46 -14.41 -8.96
N ALA A 513 17.94 -13.38 -9.66
CA ALA A 513 19.36 -13.02 -9.70
C ALA A 513 19.89 -12.35 -8.41
N LEU A 514 18.97 -11.83 -7.58
CA LEU A 514 19.27 -11.11 -6.34
C LEU A 514 19.10 -11.96 -5.07
N ARG A 515 18.22 -12.97 -5.06
CA ARG A 515 17.86 -13.73 -3.85
C ARG A 515 19.03 -14.46 -3.16
N ASP A 516 20.10 -14.72 -3.89
CA ASP A 516 21.29 -15.40 -3.33
C ASP A 516 22.12 -14.44 -2.47
N ASP A 517 22.06 -13.14 -2.76
CA ASP A 517 22.81 -12.07 -2.10
C ASP A 517 21.96 -11.32 -1.06
N TYR A 518 20.64 -11.26 -1.24
CA TYR A 518 19.71 -10.44 -0.46
C TYR A 518 18.55 -11.25 0.14
N ASP A 519 18.08 -10.86 1.32
CA ASP A 519 16.78 -11.29 1.84
C ASP A 519 15.68 -10.47 1.13
N ILE A 520 14.78 -11.13 0.39
CA ILE A 520 13.81 -10.45 -0.48
C ILE A 520 12.39 -10.75 -0.01
N ALA A 521 11.60 -9.70 0.17
CA ALA A 521 10.16 -9.78 0.28
C ALA A 521 9.48 -9.08 -0.90
N VAL A 522 8.29 -9.56 -1.29
CA VAL A 522 7.52 -9.01 -2.40
C VAL A 522 6.10 -8.69 -1.95
N VAL A 523 5.66 -7.47 -2.23
CA VAL A 523 4.28 -7.02 -2.02
C VAL A 523 3.73 -6.46 -3.34
N ALA A 524 2.73 -7.15 -3.87
CA ALA A 524 1.99 -6.73 -5.05
C ALA A 524 0.80 -5.84 -4.68
N PHE A 525 0.56 -4.80 -5.47
CA PHE A 525 -0.55 -3.88 -5.31
C PHE A 525 -1.85 -4.51 -5.77
N GLU A 526 -1.84 -5.28 -6.85
CA GLU A 526 -3.01 -5.94 -7.41
C GLU A 526 -2.78 -7.44 -7.61
N ASP A 527 -3.88 -8.18 -7.73
CA ASP A 527 -3.86 -9.58 -8.15
C ASP A 527 -3.50 -9.68 -9.64
N SER A 528 -2.53 -10.53 -9.98
CA SER A 528 -2.21 -10.86 -11.37
C SER A 528 -3.34 -11.65 -12.04
N ASN A 529 -3.61 -11.34 -13.31
CA ASN A 529 -4.63 -12.04 -14.11
C ASN A 529 -4.10 -13.32 -14.76
N LEU A 530 -2.79 -13.42 -15.00
CA LEU A 530 -2.16 -14.60 -15.56
C LEU A 530 -0.79 -14.84 -14.90
N ARG A 531 -0.71 -15.91 -14.11
CA ARG A 531 0.39 -16.19 -13.17
C ARG A 531 1.27 -17.33 -13.71
N TYR A 532 2.58 -17.16 -13.64
CA TYR A 532 3.52 -18.30 -13.71
C TYR A 532 3.61 -19.00 -12.35
N ARG A 533 3.93 -20.29 -12.36
CA ARG A 533 3.88 -21.14 -11.15
C ARG A 533 5.10 -20.99 -10.25
N ASN A 534 6.30 -21.03 -10.84
CA ASN A 534 7.55 -20.92 -10.10
C ASN A 534 7.87 -19.45 -9.85
N HIS A 535 7.43 -18.93 -8.71
CA HIS A 535 7.60 -17.53 -8.32
C HIS A 535 8.11 -17.41 -6.88
N HIS A 536 8.77 -16.31 -6.56
CA HIS A 536 9.14 -15.97 -5.18
C HIS A 536 7.89 -15.78 -4.31
N PRO A 537 7.92 -16.10 -3.01
CA PRO A 537 6.80 -15.79 -2.11
C PRO A 537 6.43 -14.30 -2.13
N TYR A 538 5.13 -14.00 -2.11
CA TYR A 538 4.63 -12.62 -2.16
C TYR A 538 3.31 -12.47 -1.39
N ARG A 539 2.95 -11.21 -1.10
CA ARG A 539 1.67 -10.81 -0.50
C ARG A 539 0.97 -9.82 -1.42
N VAL A 540 -0.36 -9.76 -1.37
CA VAL A 540 -1.15 -8.77 -2.13
C VAL A 540 -1.73 -7.75 -1.16
N ALA A 541 -1.38 -6.48 -1.35
CA ALA A 541 -1.86 -5.36 -0.52
C ALA A 541 -3.18 -4.74 -1.04
N ARG A 542 -3.59 -5.06 -2.27
CA ARG A 542 -4.83 -4.55 -2.91
C ARG A 542 -4.93 -3.03 -2.92
N VAL A 543 -3.88 -2.37 -3.41
CA VAL A 543 -3.87 -0.92 -3.69
C VAL A 543 -4.63 -0.69 -4.99
N ARG A 544 -5.78 0.00 -4.95
CA ARG A 544 -6.54 0.36 -6.16
C ARG A 544 -6.19 1.78 -6.61
N GLY A 545 -5.60 1.89 -7.80
CA GLY A 545 -5.37 3.18 -8.48
C GLY A 545 -3.90 3.63 -8.48
N ASN A 546 -3.34 3.85 -9.67
CA ASN A 546 -2.05 4.54 -9.87
C ASN A 546 -2.18 6.06 -9.86
N THR A 547 -3.39 6.58 -9.65
CA THR A 547 -3.60 7.97 -9.32
C THR A 547 -3.50 8.07 -7.81
N MET A 548 -2.85 9.13 -7.36
CA MET A 548 -2.60 9.47 -5.97
C MET A 548 -3.94 9.76 -5.20
N GLN A 549 -5.09 9.28 -5.70
CA GLN A 549 -6.46 9.80 -5.55
C GLN A 549 -7.59 8.85 -5.14
N ASP A 550 -7.43 7.52 -5.10
CA ASP A 550 -8.56 6.63 -4.76
C ASP A 550 -8.27 5.71 -3.56
N ASP A 551 -9.11 5.80 -2.52
CA ASP A 551 -9.24 4.97 -1.30
C ASP A 551 -7.95 4.34 -0.74
N ILE A 552 -7.14 5.21 -0.13
CA ILE A 552 -5.73 4.94 0.18
C ILE A 552 -5.47 4.43 1.63
N SER A 553 -6.43 4.45 2.56
CA SER A 553 -6.12 4.19 3.99
C SER A 553 -5.80 2.71 4.30
N ASP A 554 -6.56 1.76 3.75
CA ASP A 554 -6.35 0.32 3.96
C ASP A 554 -5.11 -0.21 3.26
N ALA A 555 -4.92 0.19 2.00
CA ALA A 555 -3.80 -0.27 1.18
C ALA A 555 -2.47 0.27 1.72
N HIS A 556 -2.43 1.51 2.20
CA HIS A 556 -1.27 2.04 2.93
C HIS A 556 -1.06 1.37 4.28
N GLY A 557 -2.12 0.90 4.94
CA GLY A 557 -2.01 0.09 6.15
C GLY A 557 -1.33 -1.25 5.90
N ALA A 558 -1.71 -1.95 4.83
CA ALA A 558 -1.09 -3.22 4.45
C ALA A 558 0.37 -3.05 4.00
N LEU A 559 0.67 -2.02 3.20
CA LEU A 559 2.04 -1.68 2.81
C LEU A 559 2.90 -1.30 4.03
N ALA A 560 2.38 -0.45 4.91
CA ALA A 560 3.03 -0.07 6.16
C ALA A 560 3.32 -1.28 7.05
N ALA A 561 2.33 -2.16 7.25
CA ALA A 561 2.52 -3.38 8.05
C ALA A 561 3.59 -4.29 7.45
N ALA A 562 3.65 -4.42 6.11
CA ALA A 562 4.68 -5.20 5.45
C ALA A 562 6.08 -4.58 5.64
N ILE A 563 6.21 -3.25 5.56
CA ILE A 563 7.48 -2.54 5.82
C ILE A 563 7.88 -2.66 7.30
N GLU A 564 6.95 -2.51 8.24
CA GLU A 564 7.22 -2.63 9.67
C GLU A 564 7.62 -4.06 10.08
N GLU A 565 7.00 -5.07 9.48
CA GLU A 565 7.28 -6.49 9.69
C GLU A 565 8.62 -6.89 9.06
N PHE A 566 8.83 -6.51 7.80
CA PHE A 566 10.01 -6.91 7.05
C PHE A 566 11.22 -6.01 7.31
N ARG A 567 11.05 -4.79 7.84
CA ARG A 567 12.14 -3.82 8.08
C ARG A 567 13.18 -3.79 6.96
N PRO A 568 12.75 -3.45 5.72
CA PRO A 568 13.66 -3.40 4.59
C PRO A 568 14.73 -2.32 4.81
N ASP A 569 15.93 -2.60 4.33
CA ASP A 569 16.96 -1.58 4.17
C ASP A 569 16.65 -0.71 2.94
N ILE A 570 16.04 -1.31 1.91
CA ILE A 570 15.73 -0.66 0.63
C ILE A 570 14.36 -1.09 0.10
N LEU A 571 13.60 -0.13 -0.42
CA LEU A 571 12.42 -0.37 -1.24
C LEU A 571 12.81 -0.40 -2.73
N HIS A 572 12.33 -1.40 -3.48
CA HIS A 572 12.56 -1.46 -4.93
C HIS A 572 11.23 -1.58 -5.68
N THR A 573 11.10 -0.91 -6.82
CA THR A 573 9.88 -0.97 -7.62
C THR A 573 10.16 -0.97 -9.12
N HIS A 574 9.21 -1.53 -9.88
CA HIS A 574 9.17 -1.41 -11.33
C HIS A 574 8.08 -0.41 -11.73
N TYR A 575 8.32 0.28 -12.83
CA TYR A 575 7.47 1.31 -13.41
C TYR A 575 7.44 2.63 -12.64
N LEU A 576 7.53 3.73 -13.40
CA LEU A 576 7.38 5.08 -12.88
C LEU A 576 6.02 5.30 -12.21
N ASN A 577 4.98 4.60 -12.65
CA ASN A 577 3.63 4.70 -12.09
C ASN A 577 3.56 4.36 -10.59
N ASN A 578 4.50 3.56 -10.08
CA ASN A 578 4.53 3.18 -8.66
C ASN A 578 5.30 4.18 -7.79
N VAL A 579 6.07 5.10 -8.40
CA VAL A 579 6.93 6.07 -7.69
C VAL A 579 6.15 6.89 -6.65
N PRO A 580 4.95 7.43 -6.91
CA PRO A 580 4.21 8.19 -5.91
C PRO A 580 3.96 7.41 -4.61
N ILE A 581 3.56 6.14 -4.72
CA ILE A 581 3.26 5.28 -3.56
C ILE A 581 4.56 4.91 -2.84
N VAL A 582 5.59 4.53 -3.59
CA VAL A 582 6.87 4.10 -3.03
C VAL A 582 7.59 5.25 -2.34
N ALA A 583 7.62 6.44 -2.94
CA ALA A 583 8.22 7.63 -2.36
C ALA A 583 7.53 8.04 -1.05
N GLN A 584 6.20 7.88 -0.97
CA GLN A 584 5.44 8.13 0.25
C GLN A 584 5.76 7.10 1.35
N MET A 585 5.90 5.83 1.00
CA MET A 585 6.32 4.81 1.97
C MET A 585 7.76 5.02 2.43
N ALA A 586 8.67 5.35 1.50
CA ALA A 586 10.04 5.74 1.79
C ALA A 586 10.09 6.92 2.77
N GLU A 587 9.18 7.89 2.64
CA GLU A 587 9.11 9.07 3.53
C GLU A 587 8.68 8.68 4.92
N ARG A 588 7.62 7.88 4.99
CA ARG A 588 7.02 7.45 6.24
C ARG A 588 7.97 6.62 7.09
N PHE A 589 8.81 5.81 6.46
CA PHE A 589 9.69 4.84 7.13
C PHE A 589 11.16 5.20 7.08
N ASP A 590 11.49 6.38 6.53
CA ASP A 590 12.87 6.83 6.33
C ASP A 590 13.74 5.75 5.66
N THR A 591 13.22 5.20 4.56
CA THR A 591 13.82 4.07 3.85
C THR A 591 14.17 4.48 2.43
N ALA A 592 15.40 4.22 2.00
CA ALA A 592 15.82 4.51 0.65
C ALA A 592 15.08 3.64 -0.38
N PHE A 593 14.96 4.12 -1.61
CA PHE A 593 14.30 3.39 -2.68
C PHE A 593 14.98 3.52 -4.05
N THR A 594 14.75 2.53 -4.90
CA THR A 594 15.20 2.50 -6.30
C THR A 594 14.05 2.14 -7.23
N VAL A 595 14.15 2.58 -8.48
CA VAL A 595 13.09 2.40 -9.49
C VAL A 595 13.69 1.80 -10.76
N ARG A 596 13.02 0.83 -11.36
CA ARG A 596 13.29 0.36 -12.72
C ARG A 596 12.16 0.80 -13.65
N ALA A 597 12.40 1.83 -14.46
CA ALA A 597 11.47 2.32 -15.47
C ALA A 597 11.45 1.40 -16.70
N HIS A 598 10.33 1.42 -17.43
CA HIS A 598 10.19 0.71 -18.70
C HIS A 598 9.86 1.67 -19.84
N SER A 599 9.74 1.15 -21.06
CA SER A 599 9.51 2.01 -22.22
C SER A 599 8.14 2.66 -22.21
N TYR A 600 7.09 1.95 -21.80
CA TYR A 600 5.72 2.44 -21.97
C TYR A 600 5.36 3.54 -20.97
N ASP A 601 5.94 3.51 -19.78
CA ASP A 601 5.72 4.45 -18.67
C ASP A 601 6.61 5.70 -18.79
N VAL A 602 7.65 5.65 -19.62
CA VAL A 602 8.38 6.84 -20.08
C VAL A 602 7.71 7.43 -21.33
N MET A 603 7.50 6.62 -22.37
CA MET A 603 6.99 7.06 -23.68
C MET A 603 5.48 7.41 -23.70
N ALA A 604 4.76 7.26 -22.59
CA ALA A 604 3.32 7.52 -22.54
C ALA A 604 3.00 8.98 -22.96
N ARG A 605 2.39 9.12 -24.14
CA ARG A 605 1.95 10.34 -24.85
C ARG A 605 3.01 11.18 -25.60
N GLU A 606 4.29 10.82 -25.59
CA GLU A 606 5.35 11.67 -26.16
C GLU A 606 5.49 11.59 -27.69
N PHE A 607 5.22 10.44 -28.32
CA PHE A 607 5.40 10.29 -29.78
C PHE A 607 4.22 10.75 -30.66
N ARG A 608 3.17 11.36 -30.09
CA ARG A 608 2.06 11.91 -30.90
C ARG A 608 2.32 13.30 -31.47
N THR A 609 3.38 13.99 -31.04
CA THR A 609 3.72 15.34 -31.54
C THR A 609 5.01 15.34 -32.35
N ALA A 610 5.06 14.53 -33.42
CA ALA A 610 5.98 14.71 -34.54
C ALA A 610 5.28 15.41 -35.72
N VAL A 611 4.40 16.38 -35.43
CA VAL A 611 3.90 17.36 -36.40
C VAL A 611 4.10 18.73 -35.77
N GLY A 612 5.26 19.35 -35.99
CA GLY A 612 5.50 20.73 -35.55
C GLY A 612 6.95 21.18 -35.50
N ASP A 613 7.78 20.62 -34.61
CA ASP A 613 9.07 21.24 -34.27
C ASP A 613 10.21 20.26 -33.89
N GLY A 614 9.96 18.94 -33.88
CA GLY A 614 11.01 17.93 -33.71
C GLY A 614 11.71 17.91 -32.34
N LYS A 615 11.13 18.56 -31.31
CA LYS A 615 11.71 18.57 -29.96
C LYS A 615 11.04 17.53 -29.04
N PRO A 616 11.79 16.65 -28.37
CA PRO A 616 11.23 15.76 -27.36
C PRO A 616 10.68 16.60 -26.19
N ARG A 617 9.46 16.30 -25.76
CA ARG A 617 8.83 16.88 -24.57
C ARG A 617 8.55 15.74 -23.60
N PRO A 618 8.75 15.92 -22.28
CA PRO A 618 8.55 14.85 -21.32
C PRO A 618 7.08 14.42 -21.29
N GLY A 619 6.85 13.14 -21.02
CA GLY A 619 5.56 12.58 -20.76
C GLY A 619 5.02 13.31 -19.54
N ALA A 620 3.78 13.78 -19.63
CA ALA A 620 3.13 14.51 -18.54
C ALA A 620 3.19 13.75 -17.20
N PHE A 621 3.41 12.42 -17.22
CA PHE A 621 3.68 11.63 -16.01
C PHE A 621 5.11 11.75 -15.49
N LEU A 622 6.15 11.57 -16.32
CA LEU A 622 7.54 11.67 -15.88
C LEU A 622 7.86 13.05 -15.29
N GLY A 623 7.37 14.13 -15.91
CA GLY A 623 7.48 15.48 -15.36
C GLY A 623 6.72 15.69 -14.04
N ARG A 624 5.69 14.89 -13.74
CA ARG A 624 4.97 14.94 -12.45
C ARG A 624 5.73 14.22 -11.33
N VAL A 625 6.51 13.19 -11.65
CA VAL A 625 7.24 12.40 -10.65
C VAL A 625 8.72 12.75 -10.54
N SER A 626 9.25 13.64 -11.40
CA SER A 626 10.68 14.00 -11.41
C SER A 626 11.17 14.52 -10.06
N HIS A 627 10.38 15.33 -9.36
CA HIS A 627 10.72 15.80 -8.01
C HIS A 627 10.84 14.67 -6.97
N LEU A 628 10.09 13.56 -7.14
CA LEU A 628 10.20 12.38 -6.28
C LEU A 628 11.43 11.53 -6.62
N LEU A 629 11.81 11.51 -7.90
CA LEU A 629 13.04 10.86 -8.37
C LEU A 629 14.30 11.62 -7.95
N ASN A 630 14.19 12.95 -7.80
CA ASN A 630 15.27 13.80 -7.31
C ASN A 630 15.39 13.83 -5.77
N ASP A 631 14.48 13.17 -5.05
CA ASP A 631 14.55 13.07 -3.59
C ASP A 631 15.81 12.30 -3.16
N ASP A 632 16.41 12.70 -2.04
CA ASP A 632 17.62 12.07 -1.50
C ASP A 632 17.42 10.58 -1.19
N ARG A 633 16.19 10.19 -0.80
CA ARG A 633 15.83 8.79 -0.56
C ARG A 633 15.73 7.97 -1.84
N CYS A 634 15.55 8.61 -3.01
CA CYS A 634 15.61 7.91 -4.28
C CYS A 634 17.08 7.73 -4.67
N LEU A 635 17.62 6.51 -4.57
CA LEU A 635 19.03 6.24 -4.91
C LEU A 635 19.27 6.26 -6.43
N GLY A 636 18.21 6.08 -7.23
CA GLY A 636 18.29 6.19 -8.68
C GLY A 636 17.17 5.46 -9.41
N ALA A 637 17.01 5.81 -10.68
CA ALA A 637 16.08 5.23 -11.63
C ALA A 637 16.84 4.59 -12.80
N LEU A 638 16.72 3.26 -12.93
CA LEU A 638 17.24 2.53 -14.06
C LEU A 638 16.28 2.69 -15.26
N THR A 639 16.80 3.07 -16.42
CA THR A 639 16.00 3.33 -17.62
C THR A 639 16.75 2.97 -18.90
N PHE A 640 16.06 2.85 -20.04
CA PHE A 640 16.72 2.50 -21.30
C PHE A 640 17.61 3.64 -21.82
N PRO A 641 18.71 3.35 -22.53
CA PRO A 641 19.60 4.39 -23.06
C PRO A 641 18.88 5.44 -23.91
N TYR A 642 17.91 5.02 -24.73
CA TYR A 642 17.17 5.95 -25.59
C TYR A 642 16.15 6.82 -24.84
N THR A 643 15.79 6.47 -23.60
CA THR A 643 14.85 7.25 -22.77
C THR A 643 15.56 8.31 -21.91
N LEU A 644 16.90 8.33 -21.86
CA LEU A 644 17.67 9.34 -21.12
C LEU A 644 17.27 10.79 -21.45
N PRO A 645 17.06 11.18 -22.72
CA PRO A 645 16.65 12.56 -23.04
C PRO A 645 15.31 12.95 -22.43
N ALA A 646 14.38 12.01 -22.24
CA ALA A 646 13.08 12.27 -21.62
C ALA A 646 13.23 12.60 -20.13
N PHE A 647 14.13 11.91 -19.42
CA PHE A 647 14.46 12.20 -18.02
C PHE A 647 15.14 13.55 -17.85
N ALA A 648 16.13 13.86 -18.69
CA ALA A 648 16.80 15.16 -18.67
C ALA A 648 15.80 16.29 -18.94
N THR A 649 14.91 16.13 -19.93
CA THR A 649 13.88 17.14 -20.25
C THR A 649 12.85 17.28 -19.12
N ALA A 650 12.60 16.22 -18.34
CA ALA A 650 11.71 16.25 -17.18
C ALA A 650 12.35 16.90 -15.93
N GLY A 651 13.64 17.23 -15.99
CA GLY A 651 14.39 17.81 -14.88
C GLY A 651 14.84 16.81 -13.82
N VAL A 652 14.95 15.52 -14.16
CA VAL A 652 15.59 14.53 -13.27
C VAL A 652 17.10 14.75 -13.30
N HIS A 653 17.76 14.76 -12.15
CA HIS A 653 19.20 14.98 -12.06
C HIS A 653 19.99 13.84 -12.72
N ASP A 654 21.10 14.17 -13.38
CA ASP A 654 21.90 13.21 -14.14
C ASP A 654 22.45 12.06 -13.27
N ASP A 655 22.77 12.33 -12.01
CA ASP A 655 23.24 11.32 -11.04
C ASP A 655 22.15 10.32 -10.63
N LYS A 656 20.87 10.66 -10.85
CA LYS A 656 19.72 9.81 -10.51
C LYS A 656 19.29 8.90 -11.65
N VAL A 657 19.86 9.02 -12.86
CA VAL A 657 19.40 8.28 -14.05
C VAL A 657 20.47 7.30 -14.53
N ILE A 658 20.16 6.00 -14.45
CA ILE A 658 21.12 4.93 -14.73
C ILE A 658 20.70 4.21 -16.02
N PRO A 659 21.46 4.32 -17.13
CA PRO A 659 21.15 3.59 -18.35
C PRO A 659 21.33 2.09 -18.15
N CYS A 660 20.29 1.32 -18.47
CA CYS A 660 20.25 -0.13 -18.29
C CYS A 660 19.50 -0.79 -19.44
N TYR A 661 19.93 -1.98 -19.87
CA TYR A 661 19.21 -2.81 -20.84
C TYR A 661 18.08 -3.60 -20.16
N PRO A 662 17.16 -4.22 -20.93
CA PRO A 662 16.15 -5.11 -20.36
C PRO A 662 16.77 -6.23 -19.52
N VAL A 663 15.99 -6.78 -18.59
CA VAL A 663 16.42 -7.89 -17.73
C VAL A 663 16.11 -9.21 -18.43
N VAL A 664 17.14 -9.95 -18.81
CA VAL A 664 17.07 -11.31 -19.38
C VAL A 664 18.06 -12.20 -18.64
N ASP A 665 17.72 -13.47 -18.43
CA ASP A 665 18.69 -14.50 -18.07
C ASP A 665 19.31 -15.03 -19.35
N PHE A 666 20.40 -14.39 -19.80
CA PHE A 666 21.05 -14.76 -21.05
C PHE A 666 21.45 -16.24 -21.06
N SER A 667 21.92 -16.76 -19.92
CA SER A 667 22.40 -18.13 -19.82
C SER A 667 21.29 -19.16 -20.04
N ALA A 668 20.06 -18.86 -19.63
CA ALA A 668 18.91 -19.73 -19.83
C ALA A 668 18.51 -19.87 -21.30
N PHE A 669 18.72 -18.82 -22.12
CA PHE A 669 18.37 -18.83 -23.54
C PHE A 669 19.57 -19.10 -24.46
N TYR A 670 20.80 -18.95 -23.97
CA TYR A 670 21.99 -19.05 -24.80
C TYR A 670 22.22 -20.47 -25.32
N ASP A 671 22.00 -20.67 -26.63
CA ASP A 671 22.20 -21.95 -27.28
C ASP A 671 22.58 -21.77 -28.76
N ARG A 672 23.81 -22.19 -29.10
CA ARG A 672 24.38 -22.12 -30.45
C ARG A 672 24.01 -23.29 -31.35
N SER A 673 23.27 -24.28 -30.85
CA SER A 673 22.81 -25.39 -31.68
C SER A 673 21.90 -24.90 -32.81
N PRO A 674 21.72 -25.67 -33.90
CA PRO A 674 20.76 -25.30 -34.95
C PRO A 674 19.33 -25.13 -34.40
N ASN A 675 18.56 -24.23 -35.01
CA ASN A 675 17.13 -24.05 -34.75
C ASN A 675 16.30 -24.86 -35.75
N ASP A 676 15.09 -25.25 -35.36
CA ASP A 676 14.09 -25.80 -36.29
C ASP A 676 13.48 -24.69 -37.16
N GLU A 677 13.06 -25.02 -38.38
CA GLU A 677 12.44 -24.06 -39.30
C GLU A 677 11.06 -23.60 -38.80
N GLY A 678 10.84 -22.29 -38.70
CA GLY A 678 9.56 -21.71 -38.32
C GLY A 678 9.63 -20.28 -37.79
N PHE A 679 8.50 -19.58 -37.89
CA PHE A 679 8.33 -18.21 -37.44
C PHE A 679 7.65 -18.16 -36.08
N LEU A 680 8.28 -17.45 -35.13
CA LEU A 680 7.79 -17.20 -33.80
C LEU A 680 7.28 -15.77 -33.67
N ASN A 681 6.16 -15.59 -32.99
CA ASN A 681 5.79 -14.34 -32.35
C ASN A 681 5.39 -14.60 -30.89
N VAL A 682 5.91 -13.80 -29.96
CA VAL A 682 5.64 -13.91 -28.53
C VAL A 682 5.44 -12.53 -27.92
N GLU A 683 4.19 -12.17 -27.64
CA GLU A 683 3.85 -10.89 -27.02
C GLU A 683 2.41 -10.84 -26.48
N PRO A 684 2.11 -9.90 -25.56
CA PRO A 684 0.73 -9.63 -25.18
C PRO A 684 -0.08 -9.07 -26.37
N CYS A 685 -1.23 -9.66 -26.66
CA CYS A 685 -2.19 -9.20 -27.66
C CYS A 685 -2.85 -7.89 -27.22
N LEU A 686 -2.24 -6.77 -27.62
CA LEU A 686 -2.71 -5.40 -27.39
C LEU A 686 -2.80 -4.65 -28.73
N PRO A 687 -3.64 -3.60 -28.85
CA PRO A 687 -3.82 -2.90 -30.13
C PRO A 687 -2.52 -2.36 -30.75
N LYS A 688 -1.61 -1.86 -29.92
CA LYS A 688 -0.31 -1.33 -30.35
C LYS A 688 0.65 -2.40 -30.91
N LYS A 689 0.35 -3.68 -30.72
CA LYS A 689 1.19 -4.80 -31.13
C LYS A 689 0.87 -5.35 -32.52
N ALA A 690 -0.28 -4.98 -33.10
CA ALA A 690 -0.66 -5.40 -34.44
C ALA A 690 -0.43 -6.91 -34.70
N VAL A 691 -0.76 -7.76 -33.72
CA VAL A 691 -0.53 -9.22 -33.80
C VAL A 691 -1.24 -9.86 -35.01
N THR A 692 -2.30 -9.23 -35.52
CA THR A 692 -2.96 -9.63 -36.77
C THR A 692 -2.04 -9.54 -37.99
N ASP A 693 -1.04 -8.66 -38.00
CA ASP A 693 -0.07 -8.56 -39.08
C ASP A 693 0.77 -9.85 -39.19
N PHE A 694 1.01 -10.55 -38.09
CA PHE A 694 1.68 -11.84 -38.09
C PHE A 694 0.83 -12.92 -38.79
N ILE A 695 -0.50 -12.84 -38.64
CA ILE A 695 -1.44 -13.71 -39.35
C ILE A 695 -1.47 -13.36 -40.83
N ASP A 696 -1.49 -12.07 -41.17
CA ASP A 696 -1.44 -11.63 -42.56
C ASP A 696 -0.14 -12.03 -43.25
N LEU A 697 1.00 -11.97 -42.55
CA LEU A 697 2.28 -12.48 -43.03
C LEU A 697 2.22 -13.99 -43.33
N ALA A 698 1.62 -14.78 -42.45
CA ALA A 698 1.45 -16.22 -42.67
C ALA A 698 0.62 -16.53 -43.94
N ARG A 699 -0.33 -15.66 -44.31
CA ARG A 699 -1.07 -15.79 -45.59
C ARG A 699 -0.21 -15.48 -46.81
N LEU A 700 0.78 -14.61 -46.68
CA LEU A 700 1.72 -14.28 -47.76
C LEU A 700 2.77 -15.38 -47.96
N MET A 701 2.96 -16.25 -46.96
CA MET A 701 3.97 -17.32 -46.96
C MET A 701 3.34 -18.71 -46.75
N PRO A 702 2.48 -19.17 -47.67
CA PRO A 702 1.80 -20.46 -47.51
C PRO A 702 2.82 -21.61 -47.52
N GLY A 703 2.70 -22.52 -46.55
CA GLY A 703 3.57 -23.70 -46.41
C GLY A 703 4.65 -23.57 -45.33
N SER A 704 4.91 -22.36 -44.83
CA SER A 704 5.78 -22.13 -43.68
C SER A 704 5.02 -22.30 -42.35
N ARG A 705 5.74 -22.71 -41.30
CA ARG A 705 5.19 -22.86 -39.94
C ARG A 705 5.23 -21.52 -39.20
N PHE A 706 4.06 -21.05 -38.74
CA PHE A 706 3.93 -19.87 -37.90
C PHE A 706 3.32 -20.23 -36.54
N SER A 707 3.98 -19.84 -35.46
CA SER A 707 3.54 -20.10 -34.09
C SER A 707 3.41 -18.79 -33.32
N LEU A 708 2.24 -18.56 -32.73
CA LEU A 708 1.96 -17.39 -31.90
C LEU A 708 1.73 -17.79 -30.45
N TYR A 709 2.61 -17.32 -29.56
CA TYR A 709 2.44 -17.40 -28.11
C TYR A 709 1.87 -16.08 -27.59
N GLY A 710 0.60 -15.84 -27.91
CA GLY A 710 -0.12 -14.61 -27.59
C GLY A 710 -0.88 -14.68 -26.26
N MET A 711 -0.89 -13.59 -25.50
CA MET A 711 -1.58 -13.52 -24.20
C MET A 711 -2.34 -12.21 -23.98
N GLY A 712 -3.35 -12.20 -23.11
CA GLY A 712 -4.05 -10.97 -22.69
C GLY A 712 -5.38 -10.69 -23.41
N HIS A 713 -5.93 -9.50 -23.20
CA HIS A 713 -7.35 -9.21 -23.44
C HIS A 713 -7.84 -9.35 -24.89
N GLN A 714 -6.97 -9.25 -25.90
CA GLN A 714 -7.38 -9.36 -27.30
C GLN A 714 -7.15 -10.76 -27.91
N ILE A 715 -6.71 -11.75 -27.13
CA ILE A 715 -6.38 -13.07 -27.68
C ILE A 715 -7.57 -13.71 -28.40
N ASP A 716 -8.80 -13.53 -27.91
CA ASP A 716 -9.99 -14.09 -28.56
C ASP A 716 -10.30 -13.43 -29.91
N SER A 717 -10.08 -12.12 -30.03
CA SER A 717 -10.20 -11.42 -31.31
C SER A 717 -9.12 -11.84 -32.31
N VAL A 718 -7.90 -12.08 -31.84
CA VAL A 718 -6.80 -12.60 -32.68
C VAL A 718 -7.12 -14.03 -33.13
N LYS A 719 -7.64 -14.88 -32.24
CA LYS A 719 -8.12 -16.23 -32.57
C LYS A 719 -9.25 -16.21 -33.61
N ALA A 720 -10.18 -15.26 -33.51
CA ALA A 720 -11.25 -15.09 -34.49
C ALA A 720 -10.69 -14.66 -35.85
N TYR A 721 -9.82 -13.66 -35.89
CA TYR A 721 -9.16 -13.21 -37.12
C TYR A 721 -8.36 -14.34 -37.79
N ASN A 722 -7.63 -15.13 -37.01
CA ASN A 722 -6.91 -16.29 -37.52
C ASN A 722 -7.85 -17.31 -38.18
N ARG A 723 -8.98 -17.64 -37.54
CA ARG A 723 -9.98 -18.55 -38.14
C ARG A 723 -10.54 -18.01 -39.46
N ASP A 724 -10.90 -16.73 -39.50
CA ASP A 724 -11.45 -16.08 -40.69
C ASP A 724 -10.42 -16.03 -41.83
N ALA A 725 -9.13 -15.95 -41.49
CA ALA A 725 -8.01 -16.04 -42.41
C ALA A 725 -7.68 -17.48 -42.89
N GLY A 726 -8.40 -18.50 -42.42
CA GLY A 726 -8.15 -19.92 -42.75
C GLY A 726 -7.20 -20.64 -41.80
N SER A 727 -6.97 -20.09 -40.61
CA SER A 727 -6.05 -20.57 -39.57
C SER A 727 -4.60 -20.78 -40.02
N PRO A 728 -3.95 -19.80 -40.68
CA PRO A 728 -2.58 -19.93 -41.17
C PRO A 728 -1.51 -19.93 -40.07
N VAL A 729 -1.87 -19.50 -38.84
CA VAL A 729 -0.97 -19.48 -37.68
C VAL A 729 -1.45 -20.48 -36.62
N THR A 730 -0.53 -21.26 -36.04
CA THR A 730 -0.79 -22.05 -34.83
C THR A 730 -0.74 -21.12 -33.63
N ILE A 731 -1.88 -20.88 -32.99
CA ILE A 731 -1.96 -20.08 -31.75
C ILE A 731 -1.83 -21.04 -30.57
N GLU A 732 -0.67 -20.97 -29.92
CA GLU A 732 -0.28 -21.86 -28.84
C GLU A 732 -0.81 -21.38 -27.49
N ASP A 733 -0.95 -22.32 -26.55
CA ASP A 733 -1.24 -21.97 -25.16
C ASP A 733 -0.02 -21.30 -24.50
N THR A 734 -0.27 -20.54 -23.44
CA THR A 734 0.80 -19.86 -22.70
C THR A 734 1.73 -20.85 -22.02
N VAL A 735 3.04 -20.59 -22.12
CA VAL A 735 4.10 -21.47 -21.62
C VAL A 735 4.75 -20.87 -20.37
N GLU A 736 5.17 -21.73 -19.43
CA GLU A 736 5.92 -21.29 -18.25
C GLU A 736 7.31 -20.74 -18.66
N PRO A 737 7.82 -19.70 -18.00
CA PRO A 737 9.07 -19.04 -18.40
C PRO A 737 10.26 -19.99 -18.57
N GLU A 738 10.38 -21.01 -17.72
CA GLU A 738 11.45 -22.02 -17.76
C GLU A 738 11.45 -22.89 -19.02
N HIS A 739 10.31 -22.99 -19.71
CA HIS A 739 10.17 -23.78 -20.93
C HIS A 739 10.32 -22.92 -22.20
N MET A 740 10.30 -21.59 -22.06
CA MET A 740 10.45 -20.69 -23.20
C MET A 740 11.76 -20.90 -23.98
N PRO A 741 12.93 -21.16 -23.38
CA PRO A 741 14.15 -21.44 -24.14
C PRO A 741 13.97 -22.55 -25.19
N ALA A 742 13.30 -23.64 -24.83
CA ALA A 742 13.00 -24.72 -25.76
C ALA A 742 12.02 -24.30 -26.87
N VAL A 743 11.05 -23.43 -26.56
CA VAL A 743 10.13 -22.85 -27.55
C VAL A 743 10.88 -22.01 -28.57
N TYR A 744 11.83 -21.18 -28.15
CA TYR A 744 12.66 -20.41 -29.09
C TYR A 744 13.41 -21.33 -30.05
N LYS A 745 14.03 -22.43 -29.56
CA LYS A 745 14.77 -23.39 -30.41
C LYS A 745 13.92 -24.12 -31.45
N GLN A 746 12.62 -24.17 -31.27
CA GLN A 746 11.68 -24.73 -32.25
C GLN A 746 11.45 -23.80 -33.45
N HIS A 747 12.11 -22.64 -33.52
CA HIS A 747 11.89 -21.62 -34.55
C HIS A 747 13.23 -21.02 -34.97
N ASP A 748 13.37 -20.63 -36.23
CA ASP A 748 14.58 -20.01 -36.77
C ASP A 748 14.46 -18.48 -36.88
N TRP A 749 13.23 -17.95 -36.81
CA TRP A 749 12.94 -16.52 -36.85
C TRP A 749 11.96 -16.07 -35.76
N LEU A 750 12.26 -14.94 -35.10
CA LEU A 750 11.30 -14.12 -34.36
C LEU A 750 10.84 -12.96 -35.27
N ILE A 751 9.54 -12.89 -35.53
CA ILE A 751 8.91 -11.73 -36.19
C ILE A 751 8.11 -10.95 -35.16
N TYR A 752 8.62 -9.78 -34.79
CA TYR A 752 8.03 -8.96 -33.75
C TYR A 752 7.17 -7.85 -34.35
N THR A 753 5.85 -8.00 -34.24
CA THR A 753 4.88 -7.09 -34.85
C THR A 753 4.59 -5.87 -33.99
N ALA A 754 4.24 -4.76 -34.64
CA ALA A 754 3.75 -3.58 -33.96
C ALA A 754 2.97 -2.65 -34.89
N SER A 755 2.05 -1.88 -34.32
CA SER A 755 1.22 -0.93 -35.06
C SER A 755 1.98 0.37 -35.32
N PHE A 756 2.20 0.70 -36.59
CA PHE A 756 2.75 2.00 -37.01
C PHE A 756 1.85 3.19 -36.64
N ASN A 757 0.54 2.96 -36.47
CA ASN A 757 -0.43 4.00 -36.09
C ASN A 757 -0.43 4.32 -34.59
N ASN A 758 0.12 3.43 -33.74
CA ASN A 758 0.09 3.55 -32.29
C ASN A 758 1.42 3.08 -31.66
N GLY A 759 2.52 3.46 -32.32
CA GLY A 759 3.89 2.91 -32.21
C GLY A 759 4.64 3.05 -30.88
N ASN A 760 3.95 3.13 -29.74
CA ASN A 760 4.58 3.13 -28.41
C ASN A 760 4.99 1.71 -27.95
N VAL A 761 5.78 1.03 -28.77
CA VAL A 761 6.44 -0.24 -28.40
C VAL A 761 7.89 0.06 -28.07
N GLY A 762 8.28 -0.41 -26.89
CA GLY A 762 9.61 -0.23 -26.34
C GLY A 762 10.65 -1.19 -26.91
N TRP A 763 11.64 -1.51 -26.08
CA TRP A 763 12.56 -2.60 -26.35
C TRP A 763 12.00 -3.92 -25.78
N PRO A 764 11.36 -4.78 -26.59
CA PRO A 764 10.84 -6.05 -26.10
C PRO A 764 11.96 -7.00 -25.66
N LEU A 765 11.76 -7.65 -24.51
CA LEU A 765 12.64 -8.72 -24.01
C LEU A 765 12.79 -9.87 -25.01
N ALA A 766 11.72 -10.18 -25.76
CA ALA A 766 11.71 -11.26 -26.75
C ALA A 766 12.81 -11.14 -27.81
N VAL A 767 13.21 -9.92 -28.18
CA VAL A 767 14.32 -9.69 -29.13
C VAL A 767 15.64 -10.19 -28.55
N PHE A 768 15.92 -9.89 -27.28
CA PHE A 768 17.15 -10.31 -26.62
C PHE A 768 17.15 -11.82 -26.31
N GLU A 769 16.00 -12.38 -25.94
CA GLU A 769 15.81 -13.83 -25.78
C GLU A 769 16.02 -14.58 -27.12
N ALA A 770 15.43 -14.10 -28.22
CA ALA A 770 15.62 -14.65 -29.55
C ALA A 770 17.08 -14.58 -29.99
N GLN A 771 17.74 -13.43 -29.80
CA GLN A 771 19.16 -13.28 -30.10
C GLN A 771 20.03 -14.23 -29.27
N ALA A 772 19.72 -14.45 -27.99
CA ALA A 772 20.43 -15.41 -27.15
C ALA A 772 20.23 -16.87 -27.62
N ALA A 773 19.01 -17.24 -28.03
CA ALA A 773 18.70 -18.54 -28.60
C ALA A 773 19.16 -18.72 -30.07
N GLY A 774 19.75 -17.67 -30.64
CA GLY A 774 20.32 -17.65 -31.98
C GLY A 774 19.28 -17.58 -33.09
N LEU A 775 18.09 -17.04 -32.87
CA LEU A 775 17.09 -16.83 -33.92
C LEU A 775 17.43 -15.60 -34.78
N GLY A 776 17.01 -15.62 -36.04
CA GLY A 776 16.88 -14.40 -36.82
C GLY A 776 15.82 -13.50 -36.21
N VAL A 777 16.06 -12.20 -36.15
CA VAL A 777 15.09 -11.22 -35.61
C VAL A 777 14.67 -10.25 -36.69
N CYS A 778 13.37 -10.07 -36.87
CA CYS A 778 12.80 -9.04 -37.74
C CYS A 778 11.70 -8.28 -36.97
N ILE A 779 11.84 -6.96 -36.83
CA ILE A 779 10.95 -6.13 -35.98
C ILE A 779 10.44 -4.90 -36.74
N ALA A 780 9.21 -4.47 -36.46
CA ALA A 780 8.64 -3.26 -37.05
C ALA A 780 9.49 -2.01 -36.74
N ASN A 781 9.81 -1.23 -37.76
CA ASN A 781 10.63 -0.02 -37.67
C ASN A 781 9.81 1.20 -37.17
N LEU A 782 9.45 1.21 -35.90
CA LEU A 782 8.59 2.26 -35.34
C LEU A 782 9.34 3.58 -35.12
N HIS A 783 10.58 3.49 -34.66
CA HIS A 783 11.40 4.62 -34.24
C HIS A 783 12.90 4.31 -34.45
N PRO A 784 13.76 5.34 -34.62
CA PRO A 784 15.20 5.15 -34.84
C PRO A 784 15.88 4.26 -33.80
N HIS A 785 15.45 4.32 -32.53
CA HIS A 785 16.00 3.52 -31.44
C HIS A 785 15.65 2.03 -31.50
N VAL A 786 14.78 1.58 -32.41
CA VAL A 786 14.51 0.14 -32.60
C VAL A 786 15.71 -0.54 -33.25
N ALA A 787 16.38 0.13 -34.19
CA ALA A 787 17.60 -0.39 -34.81
C ALA A 787 18.73 -0.53 -33.77
N ASP A 788 18.85 0.45 -32.85
CA ASP A 788 19.83 0.42 -31.76
C ASP A 788 19.66 -0.81 -30.84
N GLN A 789 18.41 -1.26 -30.65
CA GLN A 789 18.12 -2.45 -29.86
C GLN A 789 18.74 -3.71 -30.45
N LEU A 790 18.80 -3.82 -31.78
CA LEU A 790 19.24 -5.03 -32.46
C LEU A 790 20.76 -5.20 -32.38
N GLY A 791 21.53 -4.12 -32.22
CA GLY A 791 23.00 -4.17 -32.15
C GLY A 791 23.65 -4.82 -33.37
N GLY A 792 23.01 -4.72 -34.55
CA GLY A 792 23.45 -5.39 -35.79
C GLY A 792 22.99 -6.84 -35.95
N GLY A 793 22.34 -7.43 -34.94
CA GLY A 793 21.85 -8.82 -34.96
C GLY A 793 20.37 -8.96 -35.32
N GLY A 794 19.93 -8.35 -36.42
CA GLY A 794 18.56 -8.47 -36.91
C GLY A 794 18.20 -7.45 -37.98
N PHE A 795 16.94 -7.49 -38.41
CA PHE A 795 16.36 -6.63 -39.44
C PHE A 795 15.21 -5.80 -38.88
N VAL A 796 14.97 -4.67 -39.52
CA VAL A 796 13.75 -3.87 -39.33
C VAL A 796 12.93 -3.85 -40.62
N TYR A 797 11.62 -3.67 -40.52
CA TYR A 797 10.72 -3.56 -41.68
C TYR A 797 9.75 -2.37 -41.53
N ASP A 798 9.38 -1.73 -42.63
CA ASP A 798 8.45 -0.59 -42.65
C ASP A 798 7.03 -1.01 -43.08
N ALA A 799 6.90 -2.18 -43.71
CA ALA A 799 5.61 -2.80 -44.02
C ALA A 799 5.68 -4.32 -43.93
N ILE A 800 4.60 -4.96 -43.46
CA ILE A 800 4.57 -6.42 -43.28
C ILE A 800 4.84 -7.20 -44.57
N GLY A 801 4.51 -6.62 -45.73
CA GLY A 801 4.76 -7.21 -47.04
C GLY A 801 6.24 -7.27 -47.46
N GLU A 802 7.14 -6.60 -46.75
CA GLU A 802 8.60 -6.65 -46.99
C GLU A 802 9.24 -7.88 -46.35
N VAL A 803 8.64 -8.37 -45.25
CA VAL A 803 9.18 -9.46 -44.43
C VAL A 803 9.46 -10.73 -45.24
N PRO A 804 8.59 -11.20 -46.17
CA PRO A 804 8.87 -12.40 -46.96
C PRO A 804 10.21 -12.35 -47.71
N ALA A 805 10.60 -11.18 -48.24
CA ALA A 805 11.87 -11.04 -48.95
C ALA A 805 13.07 -11.11 -48.00
N ILE A 806 12.92 -10.58 -46.77
CA ILE A 806 13.96 -10.60 -45.72
C ILE A 806 14.19 -12.04 -45.24
N VAL A 807 13.12 -12.76 -44.93
CA VAL A 807 13.20 -14.06 -44.24
C VAL A 807 13.29 -15.26 -45.17
N SER A 808 13.15 -15.07 -46.49
CA SER A 808 13.33 -16.11 -47.51
C SER A 808 14.77 -16.62 -47.66
N GLN A 809 15.74 -15.92 -47.07
CA GLN A 809 17.15 -16.28 -47.09
C GLN A 809 17.58 -16.78 -45.71
N PRO A 810 18.59 -17.68 -45.62
CA PRO A 810 19.15 -18.09 -44.33
C PRO A 810 19.61 -16.87 -43.52
N TYR A 811 19.31 -16.87 -42.22
CA TYR A 811 19.74 -15.79 -41.34
C TYR A 811 21.28 -15.69 -41.29
N PRO A 812 21.90 -14.54 -41.64
CA PRO A 812 23.36 -14.45 -41.78
C PRO A 812 24.12 -14.77 -40.49
N ASP A 813 25.18 -15.56 -40.60
CA ASP A 813 26.00 -15.97 -39.44
C ASP A 813 26.64 -14.77 -38.71
N GLU A 814 27.09 -13.76 -39.45
CA GLU A 814 27.65 -12.53 -38.85
C GLU A 814 26.62 -11.77 -38.01
N MET A 815 25.36 -11.70 -38.47
CA MET A 815 24.27 -11.10 -37.69
C MET A 815 23.90 -11.97 -36.49
N ARG A 816 23.99 -13.29 -36.61
CA ARG A 816 23.78 -14.21 -35.48
C ARG A 816 24.81 -13.99 -34.37
N GLU A 817 26.09 -13.87 -34.73
CA GLU A 817 27.15 -13.53 -33.77
C GLU A 817 26.94 -12.15 -33.14
N ALA A 818 26.57 -11.14 -33.94
CA ALA A 818 26.22 -9.82 -33.41
C ALA A 818 25.03 -9.89 -32.44
N GLY A 819 24.04 -10.73 -32.73
CA GLY A 819 22.91 -11.01 -31.85
C GLY A 819 23.35 -11.60 -30.51
N PHE A 820 24.18 -12.64 -30.50
CA PHE A 820 24.70 -13.22 -29.26
C PHE A 820 25.44 -12.18 -28.40
N GLU A 821 26.30 -11.35 -29.01
CA GLU A 821 27.02 -10.30 -28.28
C GLU A 821 26.09 -9.20 -27.77
N ASN A 822 25.07 -8.83 -28.55
CA ASN A 822 24.10 -7.82 -28.14
C ASN A 822 23.20 -8.31 -26.99
N ALA A 823 22.75 -9.57 -27.03
CA ALA A 823 21.92 -10.18 -26.00
C ALA A 823 22.60 -10.21 -24.62
N LYS A 824 23.93 -10.37 -24.57
CA LYS A 824 24.70 -10.28 -23.32
C LYS A 824 24.53 -8.93 -22.60
N LYS A 825 24.24 -7.83 -23.31
CA LYS A 825 24.00 -6.53 -22.65
C LYS A 825 22.77 -6.54 -21.74
N ALA A 826 21.78 -7.38 -22.07
CA ALA A 826 20.55 -7.56 -21.30
C ALA A 826 20.69 -8.61 -20.18
N ASP A 827 21.82 -9.30 -20.07
CA ASP A 827 22.06 -10.31 -19.05
C ASP A 827 22.06 -9.70 -17.65
N ILE A 828 21.07 -10.07 -16.82
CA ILE A 828 20.95 -9.58 -15.44
C ILE A 828 22.20 -9.88 -14.62
N HIS A 829 22.89 -10.99 -14.86
CA HIS A 829 24.10 -11.33 -14.12
C HIS A 829 25.28 -10.42 -14.47
N ARG A 830 25.23 -9.73 -15.61
CA ARG A 830 26.20 -8.70 -15.97
C ARG A 830 25.83 -7.34 -15.43
N HIS A 831 24.56 -6.95 -15.46
CA HIS A 831 24.15 -5.57 -15.15
C HIS A 831 23.43 -5.38 -13.82
N LYS A 832 23.22 -6.44 -13.00
CA LYS A 832 22.66 -6.27 -11.65
C LYS A 832 23.46 -5.30 -10.77
N HIS A 833 24.76 -5.15 -11.03
CA HIS A 833 25.61 -4.17 -10.34
C HIS A 833 25.10 -2.73 -10.52
N LEU A 834 24.52 -2.38 -11.68
CA LEU A 834 23.92 -1.05 -11.90
C LEU A 834 22.81 -0.71 -10.89
N LEU A 835 22.14 -1.73 -10.35
CA LEU A 835 21.16 -1.58 -9.29
C LEU A 835 21.80 -1.71 -7.91
N THR A 836 22.62 -2.74 -7.69
CA THR A 836 23.18 -3.03 -6.36
C THR A 836 24.25 -2.04 -5.91
N ASP A 837 24.94 -1.37 -6.84
CA ASP A 837 25.94 -0.34 -6.50
C ASP A 837 25.26 0.90 -5.92
N LEU A 838 24.05 1.22 -6.37
CA LEU A 838 23.22 2.28 -5.75
C LEU A 838 22.93 1.95 -4.30
N TRP A 839 22.66 0.68 -4.02
CA TRP A 839 22.33 0.18 -2.68
C TRP A 839 23.52 0.23 -1.73
N GLN A 840 24.75 0.08 -2.23
CA GLN A 840 25.96 0.08 -1.39
C GLN A 840 26.08 1.34 -0.52
N SER A 841 25.66 2.50 -1.04
CA SER A 841 25.69 3.77 -0.30
C SER A 841 24.89 3.73 1.02
N VAL A 842 23.86 2.89 1.09
CA VAL A 842 23.01 2.72 2.28
C VAL A 842 23.44 1.50 3.09
N LEU A 843 23.93 0.46 2.41
CA LEU A 843 24.26 -0.82 3.05
C LEU A 843 25.64 -0.84 3.72
N GLN A 844 26.55 0.07 3.36
CA GLN A 844 27.88 0.17 3.99
C GLN A 844 27.85 0.70 5.44
N ASP A 845 26.77 1.38 5.83
CA ASP A 845 26.58 1.94 7.18
C ASP A 845 25.96 0.92 8.17
N ARG A 846 25.80 -0.34 7.74
CA ARG A 846 25.16 -1.44 8.47
C ARG A 846 26.17 -2.44 9.02
#